data_AF-A0A9P8ML62-F1
#
_entry.id   AF-A0A9P8ML62-F1
#
_cell.length_a   1.000
_cell.length_b   1.000
_cell.length_c   1.000
_cell.angle_alpha   90.00
_cell.angle_beta   90.00
_cell.angle_gamma   90.00
#
_symmetry.space_group_name_H-M   'P 1'
#
loop_
_entity.id
_entity.type
_entity.pdbx_description
1 polymer ?
#
loop_
_entity_poly.entity_id
_entity_poly.type
_entity_poly.pdbx_seq_one_letter_code
_entity_poly.pdbx_strand_id
1 'polypeptide(L)'
;MNDHTRQDRPILFIASCLGGVILMKALVMANNEYRCVRTATRGIVFLATPFGGTSFQDVAKWAEPGLRAWASLRGREVSKLLDSVKKSVDIDELVRSFTQLYRDQLCRDPTRPQVMTFYELGKTNLYHKVFPCLPIGAKPLVDKSSATLQMVPHPLPLDRGHRLMNKFCGDRGDFQDHDYECVAGKIEEFLRNIRKKEADDWIRDKHYTPERLKIERLSGDLLPMEQCYINLAIKVETPDETFQVDLATIFNQRKGHDAAGYNFEDLFYHEYFSGEGHDDGRRLARELWRTLKDDDSGRTLFILDGLDEVSQDIGGDNDMSRFLAQLLYQPNVVITSRPNANLPSLRDIDLDLETVGFYPDQVKAYLDADPKIKPRANEVRSFLQEHWLIEGLVRIPIQLDALCYTWDDFGLGTVPDTMTGIYRAIEQRLWRKDAVRLGKRHNGELVTPSQIGFSDVEDLVEHEACLLEGLAFTGLHNDVIDFTPQHQAAISKQFKHRSLLLDKTLPRLSFLRTSDHFSEDSNRNYHFLHLTFQEYFAARYFMRHWSSAQPLKCLDLCGKGTKQIPPVEFLRKQKYSARYDVFWRFVAGLIAVQDEADPGEEGEALGFFQTIEEEPLDLLGPTHQRLVMHCLSEVSTKMPLRQCLEEKLRQWLLFECTYQQEVHLTSEMEFPEEALRDALREGLNGAKIKILQSLQGRPAIPPSVIELAASWVIGGMPPLLRAEALVVLRASRTDLTNNVLMAVVQRLGDEDAGVRWAALRVLEGQSSLSNEILAAAIQRLCDEDAGVRYAALRVLEGQSSLSNEILAAAAQRLGDEDADVRYAALRVLEGQSSLSDEILAAAAQRLGDEDADVRRAALRVLEGQSSLSDEILAAAAQRLGDEDADVRRAALRVLEGQSSLSDEILAAAAQRLGDEDAGVRWAARRVLEGQSSLSDEILAAAAQRLGDEDADVRYAALRVLEGQSSLSDEILAAAAQRLGDEDAGVRWAALRVLEGQSSLSDEILAAAAQRLGDEDAGVRRAALWVLEGQSSLSDEILAAAAQRLGDEDADVRRAAQRVLEGQSSLSDEILAAAAQRLGDEDADVRYAALRVLEGQSSLSDEILAAAAQRLGDEDADVRYAALRVLEGQSSLSDEILAAAAQRLGDEDADVRRAAQRVLEGQSSLSDEILAAAVQRLGDEDADVRRAALWVLEGQSSLSDEILAAAVQRLGDEDAGVRRAALRDY
;
A
#
# COMPACT_ATOMS: atom_id res chain seq x y z
N MET A 1 -29.91 -9.40 16.66
CA MET A 1 -30.25 -7.96 16.51
C MET A 1 -29.28 -7.18 17.40
N ASN A 2 -28.33 -6.38 16.93
CA ASN A 2 -28.20 -5.70 15.63
C ASN A 2 -26.79 -5.83 15.04
N ASP A 3 -26.80 -5.92 13.73
CA ASP A 3 -25.75 -5.88 12.75
C ASP A 3 -25.01 -4.52 12.78
N HIS A 4 -23.71 -4.53 13.12
CA HIS A 4 -22.84 -3.38 12.94
C HIS A 4 -22.09 -3.55 11.61
N THR A 5 -22.67 -2.96 10.58
CA THR A 5 -22.09 -2.65 9.26
C THR A 5 -20.60 -2.28 9.36
N ARG A 6 -19.71 -3.10 8.79
CA ARG A 6 -18.31 -2.74 8.52
C ARG A 6 -18.30 -1.49 7.63
N GLN A 7 -17.86 -0.34 8.16
CA GLN A 7 -17.62 0.85 7.34
C GLN A 7 -16.30 0.69 6.56
N ASP A 8 -16.35 0.87 5.24
CA ASP A 8 -15.19 0.86 4.34
C ASP A 8 -14.26 2.07 4.61
N ARG A 9 -13.03 1.83 5.06
CA ARG A 9 -12.01 2.87 5.34
C ARG A 9 -11.46 3.46 4.03
N PRO A 10 -11.53 4.78 3.79
CA PRO A 10 -11.13 5.39 2.52
C PRO A 10 -9.62 5.29 2.22
N ILE A 11 -9.26 5.08 0.96
CA ILE A 11 -7.89 4.92 0.49
C ILE A 11 -7.57 5.99 -0.57
N LEU A 12 -6.49 6.75 -0.35
CA LEU A 12 -5.88 7.65 -1.35
C LEU A 12 -4.56 7.02 -1.77
N PHE A 13 -4.40 6.72 -3.06
CA PHE A 13 -3.15 6.20 -3.58
C PHE A 13 -2.26 7.33 -4.12
N ILE A 14 -0.97 7.27 -3.80
CA ILE A 14 0.05 8.12 -4.41
C ILE A 14 1.08 7.17 -5.01
N ALA A 15 1.25 7.21 -6.32
CA ALA A 15 2.12 6.31 -7.06
C ALA A 15 2.99 7.08 -8.04
N SER A 16 4.24 6.63 -8.21
CA SER A 16 5.18 7.24 -9.15
C SER A 16 5.75 6.23 -10.12
N CYS A 17 6.09 6.68 -11.34
CA CYS A 17 6.84 5.87 -12.31
C CYS A 17 6.12 4.51 -12.59
N LEU A 18 6.86 3.40 -12.56
CA LEU A 18 6.34 2.04 -12.74
C LEU A 18 5.32 1.65 -11.65
N GLY A 19 5.40 2.25 -10.45
CA GLY A 19 4.45 2.01 -9.38
C GLY A 19 3.03 2.45 -9.73
N GLY A 20 2.88 3.49 -10.56
CA GLY A 20 1.57 3.91 -11.07
C GLY A 20 0.94 2.88 -12.00
N VAL A 21 1.75 2.25 -12.87
CA VAL A 21 1.28 1.18 -13.78
C VAL A 21 0.90 -0.07 -12.99
N ILE A 22 1.69 -0.44 -11.97
CA ILE A 22 1.37 -1.55 -11.07
C ILE A 22 0.06 -1.27 -10.31
N LEU A 23 -0.13 -0.04 -9.83
CA LEU A 23 -1.34 0.36 -9.13
C LEU A 23 -2.57 0.29 -10.05
N MET A 24 -2.49 0.78 -11.29
CA MET A 24 -3.59 0.65 -12.26
C MET A 24 -3.96 -0.83 -12.46
N LYS A 25 -2.97 -1.70 -12.67
CA LYS A 25 -3.21 -3.14 -12.83
C LYS A 25 -3.82 -3.76 -11.58
N ALA A 26 -3.33 -3.39 -10.40
CA ALA A 26 -3.86 -3.87 -9.13
C ALA A 26 -5.32 -3.42 -8.91
N LEU A 27 -5.67 -2.20 -9.30
CA LEU A 27 -7.05 -1.69 -9.18
C LEU A 27 -8.00 -2.31 -10.20
N VAL A 28 -7.54 -2.55 -11.42
CA VAL A 28 -8.28 -3.31 -12.44
C VAL A 28 -8.50 -4.76 -11.99
N MET A 29 -7.50 -5.41 -11.38
CA MET A 29 -7.65 -6.75 -10.80
C MET A 29 -8.56 -6.75 -9.56
N ALA A 30 -8.46 -5.72 -8.71
CA ALA A 30 -9.29 -5.55 -7.52
C ALA A 30 -10.78 -5.37 -7.84
N ASN A 31 -11.12 -5.06 -9.09
CA ASN A 31 -12.50 -5.06 -9.58
C ASN A 31 -13.20 -6.41 -9.40
N ASN A 32 -12.45 -7.52 -9.46
CA ASN A 32 -13.01 -8.87 -9.43
C ASN A 32 -12.80 -9.61 -8.10
N GLU A 33 -11.66 -9.41 -7.41
CA GLU A 33 -11.27 -10.18 -6.22
C GLU A 33 -11.18 -9.35 -4.92
N TYR A 34 -10.99 -8.02 -5.02
CA TYR A 34 -10.73 -7.15 -3.86
C TYR A 34 -11.62 -5.90 -3.89
N ARG A 35 -12.93 -6.11 -4.06
CA ARG A 35 -13.94 -5.05 -4.21
C ARG A 35 -13.90 -4.06 -3.05
N CYS A 36 -13.60 -4.48 -1.82
CA CYS A 36 -13.46 -3.59 -0.66
C CYS A 36 -12.34 -2.54 -0.86
N VAL A 37 -11.16 -2.93 -1.37
CA VAL A 37 -10.04 -1.99 -1.64
C VAL A 37 -10.43 -1.01 -2.74
N ARG A 38 -11.10 -1.50 -3.78
CA ARG A 38 -11.60 -0.67 -4.88
C ARG A 38 -12.63 0.34 -4.37
N THR A 39 -13.67 -0.11 -3.69
CA THR A 39 -14.75 0.77 -3.21
C THR A 39 -14.35 1.61 -1.99
N ALA A 40 -13.23 1.27 -1.34
CA ALA A 40 -12.52 2.13 -0.40
C ALA A 40 -11.66 3.22 -1.10
N THR A 41 -11.23 3.04 -2.35
CA THR A 41 -10.40 4.02 -3.06
C THR A 41 -11.18 5.31 -3.36
N ARG A 42 -10.68 6.45 -2.90
CA ARG A 42 -11.32 7.77 -3.11
C ARG A 42 -10.49 8.75 -3.94
N GLY A 43 -9.21 8.48 -4.16
CA GLY A 43 -8.37 9.32 -5.01
C GLY A 43 -7.07 8.65 -5.38
N ILE A 44 -6.47 9.11 -6.49
CA ILE A 44 -5.23 8.57 -7.03
C ILE A 44 -4.37 9.73 -7.54
N VAL A 45 -3.13 9.83 -7.06
CA VAL A 45 -2.14 10.80 -7.53
C VAL A 45 -1.01 10.06 -8.23
N PHE A 46 -0.81 10.36 -9.51
CA PHE A 46 0.26 9.81 -10.33
C PHE A 46 1.37 10.84 -10.53
N LEU A 47 2.59 10.49 -10.10
CA LEU A 47 3.80 11.32 -10.25
C LEU A 47 4.70 10.73 -11.35
N ALA A 48 4.75 11.36 -12.52
CA ALA A 48 5.48 10.86 -13.69
C ALA A 48 5.20 9.38 -14.00
N THR A 49 3.94 8.99 -14.03
CA THR A 49 3.55 7.64 -14.47
C THR A 49 3.44 7.64 -16.00
N PRO A 50 4.18 6.78 -16.72
CA PRO A 50 4.12 6.70 -18.17
C PRO A 50 2.86 5.93 -18.59
N PHE A 51 1.84 6.65 -19.06
CA PHE A 51 0.64 6.05 -19.63
C PHE A 51 0.80 5.76 -21.13
N GLY A 52 1.79 6.38 -21.79
CA GLY A 52 2.11 6.13 -23.20
C GLY A 52 3.15 5.03 -23.43
N GLY A 53 2.92 4.18 -24.45
CA GLY A 53 3.70 2.96 -24.71
C GLY A 53 5.22 3.12 -24.85
N THR A 54 5.71 4.19 -25.49
CA THR A 54 7.15 4.40 -25.74
C THR A 54 7.92 4.86 -24.50
N SER A 55 7.33 5.73 -23.67
CA SER A 55 7.92 6.18 -22.41
C SER A 55 7.91 5.08 -21.34
N PHE A 56 6.89 4.21 -21.34
CA PHE A 56 6.85 3.04 -20.45
C PHE A 56 7.99 2.06 -20.72
N GLN A 57 8.28 1.77 -21.99
CA GLN A 57 9.39 0.88 -22.35
C GLN A 57 10.76 1.44 -21.90
N ASP A 58 10.97 2.75 -22.04
CA ASP A 58 12.21 3.42 -21.59
C ASP A 58 12.36 3.39 -20.06
N VAL A 59 11.26 3.60 -19.32
CA VAL A 59 11.21 3.50 -17.85
C VAL A 59 11.41 2.06 -17.36
N ALA A 60 10.75 1.07 -18.00
CA ALA A 60 10.83 -0.34 -17.65
C ALA A 60 12.22 -0.94 -17.89
N LYS A 61 12.90 -0.54 -18.97
CA LYS A 61 14.30 -0.89 -19.27
C LYS A 61 15.27 -0.36 -18.20
N TRP A 62 15.01 0.82 -17.63
CA TRP A 62 15.84 1.41 -16.58
C TRP A 62 15.58 0.82 -15.17
N ALA A 63 14.32 0.50 -14.83
CA ALA A 63 13.95 0.04 -13.49
C ALA A 63 14.27 -1.44 -13.23
N GLU A 64 14.42 -2.26 -14.28
CA GLU A 64 14.62 -3.71 -14.21
C GLU A 64 15.82 -4.16 -13.35
N PRO A 65 17.03 -3.56 -13.47
CA PRO A 65 18.19 -3.99 -12.68
C PRO A 65 18.04 -3.70 -11.18
N GLY A 66 17.42 -2.57 -10.81
CA GLY A 66 17.24 -2.16 -9.42
C GLY A 66 16.17 -2.97 -8.67
N LEU A 67 15.09 -3.34 -9.36
CA LEU A 67 13.99 -4.14 -8.78
C LEU A 67 14.37 -5.61 -8.61
N ARG A 68 15.18 -6.19 -9.52
CA ARG A 68 15.74 -7.54 -9.34
C ARG A 68 16.68 -7.61 -8.13
N ALA A 69 17.44 -6.55 -7.85
CA ALA A 69 18.28 -6.44 -6.66
C ALA A 69 17.48 -6.28 -5.36
N TRP A 70 16.37 -5.53 -5.38
CA TRP A 70 15.45 -5.41 -4.24
C TRP A 70 14.66 -6.70 -3.95
N ALA A 71 14.31 -7.47 -4.98
CA ALA A 71 13.60 -8.75 -4.85
C ALA A 71 14.46 -9.87 -4.22
N SER A 72 15.79 -9.81 -4.34
CA SER A 72 16.69 -10.78 -3.71
C SER A 72 16.89 -10.52 -2.20
N LEU A 73 16.51 -9.34 -1.71
CA LEU A 73 16.63 -8.93 -0.29
C LEU A 73 15.35 -9.24 0.53
N ARG A 74 14.20 -9.49 -0.11
CA ARG A 74 12.89 -9.67 0.55
C ARG A 74 12.23 -11.06 0.42
N GLY A 75 12.92 -12.08 -0.10
CA GLY A 75 12.42 -13.46 -0.05
C GLY A 75 11.05 -13.67 -0.75
N ARG A 76 11.08 -13.72 -2.10
CA ARG A 76 10.03 -14.24 -3.01
C ARG A 76 8.64 -13.60 -2.94
N GLU A 77 8.34 -12.70 -3.89
CA GLU A 77 7.07 -12.64 -4.68
C GLU A 77 7.01 -11.50 -5.71
N VAL A 78 7.92 -10.53 -5.66
CA VAL A 78 7.90 -9.37 -6.58
C VAL A 78 8.26 -9.74 -8.03
N SER A 79 8.99 -10.85 -8.26
CA SER A 79 9.41 -11.28 -9.60
C SER A 79 8.25 -11.80 -10.46
N LYS A 80 7.26 -12.50 -9.89
CA LYS A 80 6.08 -12.96 -10.64
C LYS A 80 5.21 -11.78 -11.09
N LEU A 81 5.08 -10.76 -10.24
CA LEU A 81 4.29 -9.56 -10.54
C LEU A 81 4.96 -8.72 -11.65
N LEU A 82 6.30 -8.55 -11.61
CA LEU A 82 7.07 -7.91 -12.67
C LEU A 82 7.08 -8.69 -13.99
N ASP A 83 7.23 -10.02 -13.95
CA ASP A 83 7.17 -10.86 -15.16
C ASP A 83 5.74 -10.89 -15.76
N SER A 84 4.70 -10.80 -14.92
CA SER A 84 3.29 -10.68 -15.37
C SER A 84 2.98 -9.30 -15.97
N VAL A 85 3.68 -8.25 -15.56
CA VAL A 85 3.54 -6.90 -16.12
C VAL A 85 4.37 -6.75 -17.41
N LYS A 86 5.46 -7.51 -17.54
CA LYS A 86 6.37 -7.45 -18.70
C LYS A 86 5.98 -8.30 -19.90
N LYS A 87 5.33 -9.45 -19.71
CA LYS A 87 5.04 -10.39 -20.81
C LYS A 87 3.69 -10.19 -21.48
N SER A 88 2.79 -9.37 -20.94
CA SER A 88 1.39 -9.34 -21.40
C SER A 88 0.60 -8.08 -21.04
N VAL A 89 1.23 -6.93 -20.80
CA VAL A 89 0.48 -5.69 -20.54
C VAL A 89 0.60 -4.79 -21.76
N ASP A 90 -0.43 -4.82 -22.60
CA ASP A 90 -0.74 -3.68 -23.45
C ASP A 90 -1.08 -2.52 -22.50
N ILE A 91 -0.18 -1.54 -22.40
CA ILE A 91 -0.36 -0.42 -21.48
C ILE A 91 -1.53 0.45 -21.91
N ASP A 92 -1.84 0.50 -23.21
CA ASP A 92 -2.98 1.22 -23.74
C ASP A 92 -4.28 0.49 -23.35
N GLU A 93 -4.28 -0.85 -23.33
CA GLU A 93 -5.40 -1.66 -22.81
C GLU A 93 -5.57 -1.51 -21.28
N LEU A 94 -4.46 -1.46 -20.54
CA LEU A 94 -4.51 -1.23 -19.09
C LEU A 94 -5.03 0.18 -18.76
N VAL A 95 -4.58 1.20 -19.49
CA VAL A 95 -5.04 2.58 -19.36
C VAL A 95 -6.51 2.67 -19.77
N ARG A 96 -6.94 2.01 -20.86
CA ARG A 96 -8.36 1.90 -21.26
C ARG A 96 -9.20 1.24 -20.16
N SER A 97 -8.78 0.09 -19.66
CA SER A 97 -9.48 -0.66 -18.61
C SER A 97 -9.57 0.10 -17.29
N PHE A 98 -8.49 0.78 -16.90
CA PHE A 98 -8.48 1.65 -15.74
C PHE A 98 -9.38 2.87 -15.94
N THR A 99 -9.37 3.48 -17.13
CA THR A 99 -10.24 4.61 -17.50
C THR A 99 -11.72 4.24 -17.49
N GLN A 100 -12.07 3.08 -18.03
CA GLN A 100 -13.43 2.54 -18.02
C GLN A 100 -13.89 2.22 -16.60
N LEU A 101 -13.08 1.48 -15.83
CA LEU A 101 -13.35 1.19 -14.41
C LEU A 101 -13.61 2.45 -13.59
N TYR A 102 -12.87 3.52 -13.88
CA TYR A 102 -13.00 4.79 -13.18
C TYR A 102 -14.21 5.60 -13.65
N ARG A 103 -14.52 5.57 -14.95
CA ARG A 103 -15.71 6.18 -15.55
C ARG A 103 -16.98 5.54 -15.02
N ASP A 104 -17.01 4.21 -14.90
CA ASP A 104 -18.13 3.46 -14.32
C ASP A 104 -18.36 3.80 -12.85
N GLN A 105 -17.29 4.07 -12.10
CA GLN A 105 -17.38 4.54 -10.73
C GLN A 105 -17.94 5.96 -10.64
N LEU A 106 -17.48 6.87 -11.50
CA LEU A 106 -17.98 8.25 -11.60
C LEU A 106 -19.46 8.30 -12.01
N CYS A 107 -19.91 7.39 -12.88
CA CYS A 107 -21.31 7.28 -13.30
C CYS A 107 -22.23 6.79 -12.16
N ARG A 108 -21.73 5.91 -11.28
CA ARG A 108 -22.48 5.41 -10.12
C ARG A 108 -22.47 6.37 -8.94
N ASP A 109 -21.45 7.21 -8.83
CA ASP A 109 -21.27 8.18 -7.76
C ASP A 109 -20.44 9.37 -8.25
N PRO A 110 -21.09 10.50 -8.63
CA PRO A 110 -20.41 11.68 -9.17
C PRO A 110 -19.38 12.32 -8.23
N THR A 111 -19.31 11.86 -6.99
CA THR A 111 -18.45 12.39 -5.92
C THR A 111 -17.26 11.50 -5.58
N ARG A 112 -16.93 10.49 -6.41
CA ARG A 112 -15.72 9.64 -6.25
C ARG A 112 -15.24 9.05 -7.58
N PRO A 113 -13.95 8.71 -7.74
CA PRO A 113 -12.74 9.20 -7.06
C PRO A 113 -12.10 10.37 -7.87
N GLN A 114 -11.10 11.09 -7.35
CA GLN A 114 -10.34 12.11 -8.13
C GLN A 114 -8.97 11.57 -8.56
N VAL A 115 -8.63 11.61 -9.86
CA VAL A 115 -7.28 11.28 -10.37
C VAL A 115 -6.55 12.57 -10.70
N MET A 116 -5.31 12.71 -10.25
CA MET A 116 -4.41 13.77 -10.68
C MET A 116 -3.12 13.18 -11.22
N THR A 117 -2.61 13.75 -12.30
CA THR A 117 -1.40 13.32 -12.98
C THR A 117 -0.41 14.48 -13.07
N PHE A 118 0.84 14.22 -12.70
CA PHE A 118 1.94 15.17 -12.79
C PHE A 118 2.99 14.70 -13.82
N TYR A 119 3.52 15.63 -14.62
CA TYR A 119 4.54 15.36 -15.64
C TYR A 119 5.82 16.14 -15.41
N GLU A 120 6.92 15.66 -15.99
CA GLU A 120 8.25 16.22 -15.77
C GLU A 120 8.61 17.27 -16.84
N LEU A 121 9.18 18.40 -16.41
CA LEU A 121 9.82 19.38 -17.31
C LEU A 121 11.34 19.19 -17.40
N GLY A 122 11.94 18.58 -16.38
CA GLY A 122 13.38 18.35 -16.31
C GLY A 122 13.83 17.14 -17.14
N LYS A 123 14.96 17.27 -17.81
CA LYS A 123 15.54 16.20 -18.64
C LYS A 123 16.25 15.15 -17.77
N THR A 124 16.05 13.87 -18.07
CA THR A 124 16.68 12.77 -17.34
C THR A 124 17.66 12.03 -18.25
N ASN A 125 18.94 11.94 -17.87
CA ASN A 125 19.92 11.12 -18.59
C ASN A 125 19.92 9.68 -18.05
N LEU A 126 19.43 8.75 -18.85
CA LEU A 126 19.25 7.34 -18.49
C LEU A 126 20.56 6.56 -18.35
N TYR A 127 21.63 6.98 -19.04
CA TYR A 127 22.81 6.12 -19.28
C TYR A 127 24.07 6.48 -18.47
N HIS A 128 24.09 7.59 -17.72
CA HIS A 128 25.30 8.06 -17.03
C HIS A 128 25.85 7.11 -15.94
N LYS A 129 25.02 6.17 -15.41
CA LYS A 129 25.49 5.16 -14.45
C LYS A 129 26.06 3.88 -15.09
N VAL A 130 25.85 3.68 -16.40
CA VAL A 130 26.23 2.43 -17.10
C VAL A 130 27.29 2.68 -18.18
N PHE A 131 27.26 3.83 -18.88
CA PHE A 131 28.27 4.20 -19.88
C PHE A 131 28.57 5.72 -19.84
N PRO A 132 29.61 6.17 -19.11
CA PRO A 132 29.90 7.59 -18.90
C PRO A 132 30.36 8.38 -20.16
N CYS A 133 30.63 7.71 -21.29
CA CYS A 133 31.33 8.31 -22.44
C CYS A 133 30.51 8.43 -23.74
N LEU A 134 29.20 8.17 -23.73
CA LEU A 134 28.33 8.28 -24.91
C LEU A 134 27.47 9.56 -24.86
N PRO A 135 27.45 10.40 -25.91
CA PRO A 135 26.63 11.62 -25.95
C PRO A 135 25.19 11.26 -26.34
N ILE A 136 24.48 10.59 -25.44
CA ILE A 136 23.05 10.29 -25.62
C ILE A 136 22.25 11.44 -25.00
N GLY A 137 21.41 12.09 -25.81
CA GLY A 137 20.66 13.28 -25.44
C GLY A 137 19.79 13.09 -24.20
N ALA A 138 19.83 14.06 -23.28
CA ALA A 138 18.92 14.10 -22.15
C ALA A 138 17.52 14.50 -22.66
N LYS A 139 16.51 13.66 -22.40
CA LYS A 139 15.10 13.91 -22.72
C LYS A 139 14.23 13.75 -21.46
N PRO A 140 13.07 14.42 -21.38
CA PRO A 140 12.06 14.05 -20.39
C PRO A 140 11.57 12.62 -20.67
N LEU A 141 11.42 11.82 -19.62
CA LEU A 141 10.93 10.43 -19.69
C LEU A 141 9.41 10.38 -19.71
N VAL A 142 8.75 11.21 -18.92
CA VAL A 142 7.29 11.32 -18.86
C VAL A 142 6.89 12.77 -19.05
N ASP A 143 6.86 13.18 -20.31
CA ASP A 143 6.35 14.49 -20.71
C ASP A 143 4.83 14.58 -20.56
N LYS A 144 4.27 15.76 -20.87
CA LYS A 144 2.83 16.00 -20.78
C LYS A 144 2.01 14.95 -21.52
N SER A 145 2.40 14.59 -22.75
CA SER A 145 1.67 13.61 -23.56
C SER A 145 1.67 12.22 -22.91
N SER A 146 2.82 11.83 -22.36
CA SER A 146 2.99 10.54 -21.66
C SER A 146 2.29 10.47 -20.30
N ALA A 147 2.07 11.60 -19.64
CA ALA A 147 1.35 11.68 -18.37
C ALA A 147 -0.15 11.95 -18.52
N THR A 148 -0.65 12.12 -19.75
CA THR A 148 -2.06 12.44 -19.99
C THR A 148 -2.89 11.17 -19.92
N LEU A 149 -3.84 11.15 -18.99
CA LEU A 149 -4.98 10.22 -19.01
C LEU A 149 -6.17 10.97 -19.59
N GLN A 150 -6.95 10.35 -20.47
CA GLN A 150 -8.14 10.98 -21.08
C GLN A 150 -9.14 11.53 -20.03
N MET A 151 -9.20 10.91 -18.85
CA MET A 151 -10.06 11.34 -17.75
C MET A 151 -9.49 12.52 -16.92
N VAL A 152 -8.24 12.92 -17.14
CA VAL A 152 -7.55 14.01 -16.43
C VAL A 152 -7.22 15.12 -17.43
N PRO A 153 -8.13 16.09 -17.65
CA PRO A 153 -7.99 17.07 -18.73
C PRO A 153 -6.84 18.07 -18.53
N HIS A 154 -6.28 18.18 -17.32
CA HIS A 154 -5.27 19.18 -16.96
C HIS A 154 -4.15 18.58 -16.10
N PRO A 155 -3.25 17.75 -16.67
CA PRO A 155 -2.06 17.30 -15.96
C PRO A 155 -1.17 18.49 -15.58
N LEU A 156 -0.54 18.44 -14.40
CA LEU A 156 0.27 19.54 -13.87
C LEU A 156 1.78 19.30 -14.09
N PRO A 157 2.54 20.31 -14.55
CA PRO A 157 3.99 20.18 -14.68
C PRO A 157 4.69 20.25 -13.32
N LEU A 158 5.84 19.58 -13.20
CA LEU A 158 6.83 19.80 -12.14
C LEU A 158 8.21 20.09 -12.77
N ASP A 159 8.92 21.12 -12.31
CA ASP A 159 10.24 21.53 -12.82
C ASP A 159 11.38 20.67 -12.28
N ARG A 160 11.33 19.37 -12.60
CA ARG A 160 12.28 18.37 -12.12
C ARG A 160 12.37 17.18 -13.06
N GLY A 161 13.47 16.43 -12.96
CA GLY A 161 13.64 15.19 -13.72
C GLY A 161 12.97 13.99 -13.05
N HIS A 162 12.70 12.94 -13.84
CA HIS A 162 11.98 11.72 -13.46
C HIS A 162 12.33 11.13 -12.08
N ARG A 163 13.62 11.12 -11.71
CA ARG A 163 14.11 10.53 -10.44
C ARG A 163 13.80 11.35 -9.19
N LEU A 164 13.31 12.58 -9.36
CA LEU A 164 13.02 13.55 -8.32
C LEU A 164 11.52 13.85 -8.20
N MET A 165 10.67 13.22 -9.01
CA MET A 165 9.23 13.45 -9.05
C MET A 165 8.49 13.14 -7.73
N ASN A 166 9.13 12.40 -6.83
CA ASN A 166 8.67 12.15 -5.46
C ASN A 166 9.70 12.56 -4.39
N LYS A 167 10.68 13.41 -4.75
CA LYS A 167 11.75 13.88 -3.86
C LYS A 167 11.81 15.40 -3.93
N PHE A 168 11.28 16.05 -2.92
CA PHE A 168 11.29 17.50 -2.74
C PHE A 168 12.45 17.84 -1.80
N CYS A 169 13.33 18.76 -2.18
CA CYS A 169 14.49 19.13 -1.38
C CYS A 169 14.14 20.33 -0.51
N GLY A 170 14.11 20.15 0.81
CA GLY A 170 14.19 21.25 1.77
C GLY A 170 15.62 21.33 2.30
N ASP A 171 16.49 22.12 1.66
CA ASP A 171 17.66 22.62 2.37
C ASP A 171 17.20 23.75 3.29
N ARG A 172 17.59 23.63 4.56
CA ARG A 172 17.40 24.59 5.67
C ARG A 172 17.03 26.01 5.22
N GLY A 173 15.77 26.38 5.40
CA GLY A 173 15.37 27.78 5.57
C GLY A 173 14.71 28.50 4.38
N ASP A 174 14.56 27.88 3.21
CA ASP A 174 13.73 28.45 2.13
C ASP A 174 12.53 27.53 1.84
N PHE A 175 11.38 27.87 2.44
CA PHE A 175 10.10 27.17 2.30
C PHE A 175 9.35 27.57 1.03
N GLN A 176 9.97 27.43 -0.15
CA GLN A 176 9.28 27.66 -1.43
C GLN A 176 9.75 26.67 -2.51
N ASP A 177 9.60 25.36 -2.27
CA ASP A 177 9.60 24.39 -3.37
C ASP A 177 8.20 24.40 -3.99
N HIS A 178 8.03 25.24 -5.01
CA HIS A 178 6.76 25.43 -5.72
C HIS A 178 6.15 24.11 -6.25
N ASP A 179 6.99 23.13 -6.61
CA ASP A 179 6.52 21.81 -7.05
C ASP A 179 5.98 20.97 -5.88
N TYR A 180 6.54 21.11 -4.67
CA TYR A 180 6.01 20.48 -3.46
C TYR A 180 4.64 21.04 -3.11
N GLU A 181 4.50 22.37 -3.11
CA GLU A 181 3.23 23.05 -2.86
C GLU A 181 2.17 22.66 -3.89
N CYS A 182 2.57 22.49 -5.16
CA CYS A 182 1.69 22.03 -6.24
C CYS A 182 1.14 20.62 -5.99
N VAL A 183 2.00 19.66 -5.60
CA VAL A 183 1.59 18.27 -5.32
C VAL A 183 0.83 18.16 -4.00
N ALA A 184 1.33 18.78 -2.93
CA ALA A 184 0.71 18.79 -1.61
C ALA A 184 -0.66 19.46 -1.65
N GLY A 185 -0.81 20.60 -2.35
CA GLY A 185 -2.08 21.28 -2.53
C GLY A 185 -3.15 20.41 -3.19
N LYS A 186 -2.79 19.59 -4.19
CA LYS A 186 -3.74 18.64 -4.81
C LYS A 186 -4.07 17.44 -3.92
N ILE A 187 -3.10 16.93 -3.16
CA ILE A 187 -3.35 15.88 -2.17
C ILE A 187 -4.29 16.39 -1.07
N GLU A 188 -4.07 17.61 -0.58
CA GLU A 188 -4.95 18.26 0.38
C GLU A 188 -6.35 18.49 -0.17
N GLU A 189 -6.48 18.92 -1.43
CA GLU A 189 -7.77 19.05 -2.12
C GLU A 189 -8.53 17.72 -2.12
N PHE A 190 -7.86 16.61 -2.45
CA PHE A 190 -8.45 15.26 -2.44
C PHE A 190 -8.85 14.84 -1.03
N LEU A 191 -7.97 15.01 -0.03
CA LEU A 191 -8.24 14.67 1.36
C LEU A 191 -9.40 15.48 1.95
N ARG A 192 -9.54 16.76 1.59
CA ARG A 192 -10.68 17.61 2.00
C ARG A 192 -12.01 17.10 1.41
N ASN A 193 -12.02 16.65 0.16
CA ASN A 193 -13.21 16.08 -0.49
C ASN A 193 -13.60 14.70 0.09
N ILE A 194 -12.60 13.86 0.40
CA ILE A 194 -12.79 12.54 1.03
C ILE A 194 -13.42 12.68 2.42
N ARG A 195 -12.88 13.59 3.23
CA ARG A 195 -13.31 13.83 4.62
C ARG A 195 -14.68 14.51 4.72
N LYS A 196 -15.09 15.27 3.68
CA LYS A 196 -16.43 15.89 3.60
C LYS A 196 -17.56 14.86 3.45
N LYS A 197 -17.35 13.80 2.66
CA LYS A 197 -18.40 12.82 2.34
C LYS A 197 -18.72 11.84 3.49
N GLU A 198 -17.72 11.41 4.24
CA GLU A 198 -17.93 10.50 5.39
C GLU A 198 -18.61 11.20 6.57
N ALA A 199 -18.37 12.50 6.73
CA ALA A 199 -19.12 13.33 7.68
C ALA A 199 -20.56 13.59 7.20
N ASP A 200 -20.77 13.94 5.92
CA ASP A 200 -22.12 14.20 5.39
C ASP A 200 -23.03 12.96 5.36
N ASP A 201 -22.52 11.77 4.99
CA ASP A 201 -23.34 10.54 4.93
C ASP A 201 -23.75 10.06 6.34
N TRP A 202 -22.85 10.14 7.32
CA TRP A 202 -23.18 9.80 8.71
C TRP A 202 -24.14 10.83 9.34
N ILE A 203 -23.91 12.12 9.10
CA ILE A 203 -24.77 13.18 9.61
C ILE A 203 -26.16 13.09 8.95
N ARG A 204 -26.27 12.94 7.62
CA ARG A 204 -27.53 12.85 6.86
C ARG A 204 -28.38 11.63 7.22
N ASP A 205 -27.76 10.45 7.32
CA ASP A 205 -28.51 9.19 7.39
C ASP A 205 -28.77 8.70 8.82
N LYS A 206 -28.02 9.22 9.82
CA LYS A 206 -28.17 8.83 11.24
C LYS A 206 -28.56 9.98 12.18
N HIS A 207 -28.23 11.23 11.85
CA HIS A 207 -28.47 12.39 12.72
C HIS A 207 -29.58 13.31 12.17
N TYR A 208 -29.66 13.47 10.85
CA TYR A 208 -30.49 14.44 10.14
C TYR A 208 -31.77 13.86 9.52
N THR A 209 -32.48 13.01 10.26
CA THR A 209 -33.82 12.53 9.85
C THR A 209 -34.82 13.71 9.68
N PRO A 210 -35.82 13.65 8.79
CA PRO A 210 -36.78 14.74 8.53
C PRO A 210 -37.55 15.23 9.76
N GLU A 211 -37.55 14.45 10.85
CA GLU A 211 -38.19 14.78 12.11
C GLU A 211 -37.25 15.50 13.08
N ARG A 212 -35.95 15.18 13.04
CA ARG A 212 -34.91 15.80 13.88
C ARG A 212 -34.30 17.05 13.27
N LEU A 213 -34.53 17.26 11.97
CA LEU A 213 -34.09 18.42 11.21
C LEU A 213 -35.13 19.52 11.00
N LYS A 214 -36.33 19.38 11.56
CA LYS A 214 -37.33 20.46 11.55
C LYS A 214 -36.92 21.53 12.53
N ILE A 215 -36.16 22.49 12.05
CA ILE A 215 -35.90 23.72 12.81
C ILE A 215 -37.04 24.69 12.51
N GLU A 216 -37.94 24.85 13.46
CA GLU A 216 -38.97 25.89 13.41
C GLU A 216 -38.35 27.20 13.92
N ARG A 217 -38.40 28.25 13.11
CA ARG A 217 -38.01 29.60 13.56
C ARG A 217 -38.95 30.02 14.68
N LEU A 218 -38.53 30.95 15.53
CA LEU A 218 -39.40 31.57 16.55
C LEU A 218 -40.68 32.23 15.97
N SER A 219 -40.77 32.43 14.65
CA SER A 219 -41.98 32.89 13.94
C SER A 219 -43.01 31.80 13.62
N GLY A 220 -42.65 30.52 13.76
CA GLY A 220 -43.49 29.37 13.37
C GLY A 220 -43.20 28.81 11.96
N ASP A 221 -42.33 29.47 11.19
CA ASP A 221 -41.95 29.00 9.85
C ASP A 221 -40.74 28.07 9.92
N LEU A 222 -40.74 26.99 9.13
CA LEU A 222 -39.62 26.04 9.11
C LEU A 222 -38.40 26.61 8.36
N LEU A 223 -37.22 26.46 8.96
CA LEU A 223 -35.93 26.85 8.44
C LEU A 223 -35.39 25.74 7.50
N PRO A 224 -34.98 26.04 6.25
CA PRO A 224 -34.44 25.04 5.34
C PRO A 224 -33.02 24.64 5.72
N MET A 225 -32.78 23.35 5.95
CA MET A 225 -31.51 22.80 6.46
C MET A 225 -30.35 22.80 5.47
N GLU A 226 -30.59 23.20 4.23
CA GLU A 226 -29.65 23.19 3.11
C GLU A 226 -28.50 24.21 3.27
N GLN A 227 -28.35 24.82 4.46
CA GLN A 227 -27.51 25.99 4.66
C GLN A 227 -26.28 25.80 5.60
N CYS A 228 -25.95 24.63 6.22
CA CYS A 228 -24.80 24.52 7.20
C CYS A 228 -24.05 23.13 7.53
N TYR A 229 -22.67 23.04 7.59
CA TYR A 229 -21.73 22.08 8.37
C TYR A 229 -20.15 22.45 8.42
N ILE A 230 -19.28 22.04 9.44
CA ILE A 230 -17.73 22.10 9.64
C ILE A 230 -17.08 21.10 10.73
N ASN A 231 -15.71 20.91 10.85
CA ASN A 231 -14.78 19.78 11.28
C ASN A 231 -13.38 20.14 12.01
N LEU A 232 -12.67 19.21 12.77
CA LEU A 232 -11.15 18.88 12.91
C LEU A 232 -10.06 19.34 13.98
N ALA A 233 -8.88 18.61 14.06
CA ALA A 233 -7.44 19.04 14.37
C ALA A 233 -6.26 18.03 14.01
N ILE A 234 -5.00 18.53 13.79
CA ILE A 234 -3.79 17.97 13.07
C ILE A 234 -2.41 18.44 13.70
N LYS A 235 -1.22 17.83 13.35
CA LYS A 235 0.19 18.29 13.61
C LYS A 235 0.87 18.91 12.36
N VAL A 236 1.72 19.96 12.50
CA VAL A 236 2.37 20.68 11.37
C VAL A 236 3.88 20.99 11.54
N GLU A 237 4.65 20.86 10.45
CA GLU A 237 5.88 21.62 10.15
C GLU A 237 5.60 22.58 8.97
N THR A 238 5.41 23.87 9.30
CA THR A 238 5.38 25.12 8.49
C THR A 238 4.29 25.34 7.41
N PRO A 239 4.08 26.59 6.95
CA PRO A 239 3.66 27.78 7.67
C PRO A 239 2.23 28.12 7.23
N ASP A 240 1.23 27.50 7.86
CA ASP A 240 -0.10 28.09 7.99
C ASP A 240 -0.75 27.50 9.25
N GLU A 241 -0.72 28.32 10.29
CA GLU A 241 -1.49 28.31 11.54
C GLU A 241 -2.11 26.98 12.00
N THR A 242 -1.27 26.06 12.45
CA THR A 242 -1.68 25.02 13.40
C THR A 242 -1.07 25.36 14.74
N PHE A 243 -1.93 25.63 15.72
CA PHE A 243 -1.50 26.18 16.99
C PHE A 243 -1.28 25.07 18.01
N GLN A 244 -0.03 24.66 18.18
CA GLN A 244 0.38 23.64 19.14
C GLN A 244 0.79 24.32 20.46
N VAL A 245 0.16 23.95 21.58
CA VAL A 245 0.55 24.46 22.91
C VAL A 245 0.94 23.29 23.79
N ASP A 246 2.07 23.42 24.45
CA ASP A 246 2.49 22.53 25.51
C ASP A 246 1.75 22.91 26.81
N LEU A 247 0.94 21.98 27.32
CA LEU A 247 0.20 22.13 28.57
C LEU A 247 1.15 22.44 29.74
N ALA A 248 2.33 21.83 29.81
CA ALA A 248 3.28 22.10 30.89
C ALA A 248 3.83 23.54 30.84
N THR A 249 3.98 24.13 29.65
CA THR A 249 4.47 25.49 29.45
C THR A 249 3.47 26.56 29.94
N ILE A 250 2.17 26.37 29.69
CA ILE A 250 1.10 27.24 30.23
C ILE A 250 1.12 27.22 31.77
N PHE A 251 1.33 26.04 32.36
CA PHE A 251 1.32 25.85 33.82
C PHE A 251 2.57 26.41 34.50
N ASN A 252 3.74 26.31 33.86
CA ASN A 252 5.00 26.77 34.42
C ASN A 252 5.16 28.30 34.37
N GLN A 253 4.65 28.98 33.32
CA GLN A 253 4.72 30.45 33.22
C GLN A 253 3.91 31.21 34.29
N ARG A 254 2.96 30.54 34.98
CA ARG A 254 2.03 31.18 35.92
C ARG A 254 2.18 30.85 37.41
N LYS A 255 3.21 30.11 37.84
CA LYS A 255 3.53 29.86 39.27
C LYS A 255 3.89 31.12 40.11
N GLY A 256 3.43 32.31 39.70
CA GLY A 256 3.65 33.60 40.36
C GLY A 256 2.53 34.65 40.22
N HIS A 257 1.38 34.37 39.60
CA HIS A 257 0.28 35.34 39.45
C HIS A 257 -1.07 34.78 39.92
N ASP A 258 -1.49 35.16 41.13
CA ASP A 258 -2.88 35.05 41.62
C ASP A 258 -3.76 35.98 40.77
N ALA A 259 -4.40 35.44 39.74
CA ALA A 259 -5.46 36.15 39.02
C ALA A 259 -6.65 35.21 38.88
N ALA A 260 -7.76 35.60 39.52
CA ALA A 260 -9.02 34.88 39.47
C ALA A 260 -9.54 34.77 38.02
N GLY A 261 -9.98 33.58 37.60
CA GLY A 261 -10.81 33.36 36.42
C GLY A 261 -10.11 33.04 35.09
N TYR A 262 -9.04 32.23 35.09
CA TYR A 262 -8.38 31.79 33.84
C TYR A 262 -9.33 31.02 32.92
N ASN A 263 -9.33 31.36 31.63
CA ASN A 263 -10.26 30.84 30.63
C ASN A 263 -9.61 30.85 29.23
N PHE A 264 -10.35 30.42 28.21
CA PHE A 264 -9.84 30.38 26.83
C PHE A 264 -9.40 31.75 26.27
N GLU A 265 -10.04 32.88 26.61
CA GLU A 265 -9.53 34.22 26.19
C GLU A 265 -8.17 34.49 26.82
N ASP A 266 -7.97 34.09 28.08
CA ASP A 266 -6.64 34.21 28.68
C ASP A 266 -5.63 33.29 27.99
N LEU A 267 -5.99 32.03 27.70
CA LEU A 267 -5.13 31.10 26.95
C LEU A 267 -4.68 31.72 25.62
N PHE A 268 -5.64 32.17 24.79
CA PHE A 268 -5.32 32.71 23.48
C PHE A 268 -4.51 34.00 23.54
N TYR A 269 -4.80 34.84 24.52
CA TYR A 269 -4.05 36.08 24.69
C TYR A 269 -2.59 35.81 25.05
N HIS A 270 -2.33 34.99 26.07
CA HIS A 270 -0.96 34.77 26.54
C HIS A 270 -0.11 34.06 25.49
N GLU A 271 -0.69 33.06 24.82
CA GLU A 271 0.06 32.22 23.88
C GLU A 271 0.25 32.87 22.52
N TYR A 272 -0.78 33.55 21.98
CA TYR A 272 -0.77 33.96 20.57
C TYR A 272 -0.78 35.47 20.36
N PHE A 273 -1.34 36.23 21.31
CA PHE A 273 -1.58 37.67 21.11
C PHE A 273 -0.86 38.56 22.12
N SER A 274 0.08 38.01 22.90
CA SER A 274 0.82 38.73 23.93
C SER A 274 1.84 39.73 23.36
N GLY A 275 2.22 39.58 22.08
CA GLY A 275 3.07 40.50 21.33
C GLY A 275 2.33 41.63 20.59
N GLU A 276 1.01 41.57 20.49
CA GLU A 276 0.16 42.62 19.92
C GLU A 276 -0.18 43.68 20.99
N GLY A 277 -0.60 44.88 20.59
CA GLY A 277 -1.04 45.90 21.54
C GLY A 277 -2.09 45.34 22.51
N HIS A 278 -1.94 45.55 23.83
CA HIS A 278 -2.71 44.87 24.89
C HIS A 278 -4.23 44.81 24.63
N ASP A 279 -4.81 45.90 24.12
CA ASP A 279 -6.24 45.99 23.84
C ASP A 279 -6.65 45.23 22.56
N ASP A 280 -5.81 45.20 21.53
CA ASP A 280 -6.06 44.49 20.28
C ASP A 280 -5.86 42.98 20.45
N GLY A 281 -4.78 42.57 21.14
CA GLY A 281 -4.52 41.16 21.43
C GLY A 281 -5.60 40.54 22.32
N ARG A 282 -6.06 41.25 23.36
CA ARG A 282 -7.20 40.81 24.19
C ARG A 282 -8.50 40.74 23.40
N ARG A 283 -8.70 41.63 22.44
CA ARG A 283 -9.89 41.62 21.58
C ARG A 283 -9.89 40.41 20.66
N LEU A 284 -8.76 40.11 20.02
CA LEU A 284 -8.59 38.91 19.18
C LEU A 284 -8.80 37.62 20.00
N ALA A 285 -8.18 37.52 21.17
CA ALA A 285 -8.34 36.40 22.08
C ALA A 285 -9.80 36.20 22.52
N ARG A 286 -10.53 37.28 22.79
CA ARG A 286 -11.95 37.25 23.18
C ARG A 286 -12.86 36.81 22.04
N GLU A 287 -12.60 37.28 20.82
CA GLU A 287 -13.37 36.83 19.65
C GLU A 287 -13.12 35.35 19.36
N LEU A 288 -11.88 34.86 19.52
CA LEU A 288 -11.57 33.42 19.40
C LEU A 288 -12.30 32.60 20.47
N TRP A 289 -12.32 33.07 21.73
CA TRP A 289 -13.07 32.43 22.80
C TRP A 289 -14.59 32.45 22.57
N ARG A 290 -15.15 33.57 22.10
CA ARG A 290 -16.58 33.64 21.74
C ARG A 290 -16.92 32.63 20.64
N THR A 291 -16.05 32.51 19.64
CA THR A 291 -16.20 31.52 18.57
C THR A 291 -16.26 30.10 19.14
N LEU A 292 -15.47 29.78 20.15
CA LEU A 292 -15.53 28.48 20.84
C LEU A 292 -16.74 28.27 21.76
N LYS A 293 -17.37 29.34 22.25
CA LYS A 293 -18.56 29.28 23.13
C LYS A 293 -19.87 29.29 22.37
N ASP A 294 -19.93 29.97 21.23
CA ASP A 294 -21.15 30.18 20.44
C ASP A 294 -21.31 29.13 19.32
N ASP A 295 -20.25 28.42 18.94
CA ASP A 295 -20.36 27.26 18.04
C ASP A 295 -20.88 26.07 18.85
N ASP A 296 -21.84 25.32 18.31
CA ASP A 296 -22.47 24.15 18.94
C ASP A 296 -21.51 22.95 18.93
N SER A 297 -20.25 23.20 19.32
CA SER A 297 -19.27 22.31 19.91
C SER A 297 -18.71 21.19 18.97
N GLY A 298 -19.39 20.82 17.88
CA GLY A 298 -19.03 19.68 17.01
C GLY A 298 -17.90 19.90 16.00
N ARG A 299 -17.29 21.09 15.88
CA ARG A 299 -16.38 21.45 14.78
C ARG A 299 -14.93 21.65 15.20
N THR A 300 -14.67 21.86 16.49
CA THR A 300 -13.31 22.06 17.01
C THR A 300 -12.86 20.77 17.68
N LEU A 301 -11.76 20.18 17.22
CA LEU A 301 -11.10 19.07 17.93
C LEU A 301 -10.00 19.62 18.82
N PHE A 302 -10.06 19.27 20.10
CA PHE A 302 -8.96 19.50 21.02
C PHE A 302 -8.04 18.29 21.01
N ILE A 303 -6.76 18.47 20.71
CA ILE A 303 -5.74 17.43 20.86
C ILE A 303 -4.89 17.82 22.06
N LEU A 304 -5.09 17.12 23.16
CA LEU A 304 -4.43 17.37 24.44
C LEU A 304 -3.37 16.29 24.62
N ASP A 305 -2.10 16.64 24.40
CA ASP A 305 -0.97 15.73 24.54
C ASP A 305 -0.40 15.80 25.97
N GLY A 306 -0.11 14.65 26.58
CA GLY A 306 0.58 14.59 27.89
C GLY A 306 -0.30 14.91 29.10
N LEU A 307 -1.54 14.40 29.16
CA LEU A 307 -2.44 14.62 30.31
C LEU A 307 -1.83 14.21 31.65
N ASP A 308 -0.93 13.22 31.65
CA ASP A 308 -0.25 12.72 32.84
C ASP A 308 0.69 13.74 33.50
N GLU A 309 1.10 14.78 32.78
CA GLU A 309 1.96 15.85 33.30
C GLU A 309 1.20 16.85 34.18
N VAL A 310 -0.11 17.00 33.95
CA VAL A 310 -1.01 17.91 34.68
C VAL A 310 -2.03 17.19 35.58
N SER A 311 -1.90 15.86 35.72
CA SER A 311 -2.89 15.02 36.43
C SER A 311 -3.11 15.40 37.90
N GLN A 312 -2.11 16.00 38.54
CA GLN A 312 -2.18 16.48 39.94
C GLN A 312 -3.07 17.71 40.11
N ASP A 313 -3.27 18.48 39.05
CA ASP A 313 -4.13 19.67 39.05
C ASP A 313 -5.57 19.32 38.63
N ILE A 314 -5.85 18.08 38.26
CA ILE A 314 -7.20 17.59 37.93
C ILE A 314 -7.95 17.27 39.23
N GLY A 315 -9.10 17.94 39.44
CA GLY A 315 -9.94 17.74 40.63
C GLY A 315 -9.63 18.66 41.83
N GLY A 316 -8.68 19.59 41.69
CA GLY A 316 -8.47 20.68 42.64
C GLY A 316 -9.58 21.76 42.57
N ASP A 317 -9.66 22.62 43.59
CA ASP A 317 -10.67 23.70 43.66
C ASP A 317 -10.15 25.05 43.11
N ASN A 318 -8.97 25.04 42.49
CA ASN A 318 -8.36 26.22 41.91
C ASN A 318 -8.91 26.50 40.50
N ASP A 319 -8.72 27.73 40.01
CA ASP A 319 -9.27 28.16 38.71
C ASP A 319 -8.70 27.37 37.53
N MET A 320 -7.47 26.85 37.66
CA MET A 320 -6.81 26.07 36.62
C MET A 320 -7.38 24.66 36.54
N SER A 321 -7.70 24.03 37.66
CA SER A 321 -8.43 22.77 37.72
C SER A 321 -9.80 22.88 37.05
N ARG A 322 -10.49 24.01 37.24
CA ARG A 322 -11.76 24.31 36.55
C ARG A 322 -11.58 24.52 35.05
N PHE A 323 -10.49 25.14 34.62
CA PHE A 323 -10.17 25.31 33.20
C PHE A 323 -9.75 23.98 32.53
N LEU A 324 -8.96 23.14 33.21
CA LEU A 324 -8.62 21.79 32.74
C LEU A 324 -9.88 20.93 32.56
N ALA A 325 -10.79 20.95 33.53
CA ALA A 325 -12.08 20.30 33.37
C ALA A 325 -12.82 20.87 32.15
N GLN A 326 -12.82 22.19 31.98
CA GLN A 326 -13.43 22.81 30.79
C GLN A 326 -12.79 22.34 29.47
N LEU A 327 -11.48 22.11 29.42
CA LEU A 327 -10.75 21.57 28.25
C LEU A 327 -11.06 20.08 27.99
N LEU A 328 -11.10 19.26 29.05
CA LEU A 328 -11.31 17.82 28.96
C LEU A 328 -12.77 17.45 28.63
N TYR A 329 -13.73 18.27 29.07
CA TYR A 329 -15.15 18.08 28.76
C TYR A 329 -15.58 18.83 27.48
N GLN A 330 -14.63 19.15 26.60
CA GLN A 330 -14.97 19.57 25.25
C GLN A 330 -15.55 18.37 24.47
N PRO A 331 -16.55 18.60 23.61
CA PRO A 331 -17.29 17.56 22.88
C PRO A 331 -16.42 16.70 21.93
N ASN A 332 -15.37 17.27 21.34
CA ASN A 332 -14.43 16.55 20.50
C ASN A 332 -13.04 16.74 21.11
N VAL A 333 -12.59 15.76 21.86
CA VAL A 333 -11.28 15.79 22.49
C VAL A 333 -10.56 14.47 22.21
N VAL A 334 -9.30 14.57 21.81
CA VAL A 334 -8.36 13.46 21.79
C VAL A 334 -7.32 13.76 22.84
N ILE A 335 -7.20 12.85 23.78
CA ILE A 335 -6.30 12.97 24.91
C ILE A 335 -5.25 11.87 24.76
N THR A 336 -3.99 12.22 24.95
CA THR A 336 -2.93 11.23 25.11
C THR A 336 -2.39 11.27 26.53
N SER A 337 -1.97 10.11 27.02
CA SER A 337 -1.23 9.96 28.27
C SER A 337 -0.30 8.78 28.17
N ARG A 338 0.70 8.72 29.06
CA ARG A 338 1.50 7.50 29.21
C ARG A 338 0.63 6.32 29.71
N PRO A 339 0.91 5.06 29.30
CA PRO A 339 0.13 3.88 29.69
C PRO A 339 0.01 3.65 31.21
N ASN A 340 1.01 4.09 31.99
CA ASN A 340 1.06 3.92 33.45
C ASN A 340 0.70 5.20 34.21
N ALA A 341 0.13 6.20 33.53
CA ALA A 341 -0.26 7.44 34.16
C ALA A 341 -1.40 7.20 35.16
N ASN A 342 -1.22 7.62 36.41
CA ASN A 342 -2.29 7.61 37.40
C ASN A 342 -3.26 8.77 37.13
N LEU A 343 -4.11 8.59 36.13
CA LEU A 343 -5.15 9.56 35.78
C LEU A 343 -6.37 9.35 36.69
N PRO A 344 -6.97 10.42 37.25
CA PRO A 344 -8.27 10.30 37.89
C PRO A 344 -9.31 9.82 36.88
N SER A 345 -10.30 9.04 37.32
CA SER A 345 -11.36 8.50 36.46
C SER A 345 -12.08 9.62 35.71
N LEU A 346 -11.69 9.83 34.45
CA LEU A 346 -12.42 10.69 33.52
C LEU A 346 -13.73 9.98 33.21
N ARG A 347 -14.85 10.59 33.61
CA ARG A 347 -16.18 10.06 33.26
C ARG A 347 -16.45 10.41 31.79
N ASP A 348 -17.18 9.53 31.10
CA ASP A 348 -17.72 9.78 29.75
C ASP A 348 -16.68 9.84 28.61
N ILE A 349 -15.66 8.97 28.62
CA ILE A 349 -14.81 8.73 27.44
C ILE A 349 -15.53 7.74 26.50
N ASP A 350 -15.79 8.16 25.25
CA ASP A 350 -16.46 7.32 24.25
C ASP A 350 -15.58 6.17 23.71
N LEU A 351 -14.25 6.36 23.71
CA LEU A 351 -13.26 5.39 23.23
C LEU A 351 -11.92 5.56 23.93
N ASP A 352 -11.47 4.50 24.60
CA ASP A 352 -10.13 4.39 25.20
C ASP A 352 -9.26 3.43 24.38
N LEU A 353 -8.02 3.84 24.08
CA LEU A 353 -7.09 3.11 23.22
C LEU A 353 -5.70 3.09 23.85
N GLU A 354 -5.22 1.89 24.20
CA GLU A 354 -3.84 1.70 24.64
C GLU A 354 -2.93 1.42 23.45
N THR A 355 -1.79 2.13 23.36
CA THR A 355 -0.75 1.81 22.39
C THR A 355 0.02 0.58 22.85
N VAL A 356 -0.38 -0.59 22.36
CA VAL A 356 0.31 -1.84 22.67
C VAL A 356 1.52 -2.02 21.75
N GLY A 357 2.71 -2.26 22.30
CA GLY A 357 3.95 -2.50 21.54
C GLY A 357 3.89 -3.75 20.63
N PHE A 358 5.04 -4.15 20.06
CA PHE A 358 5.17 -5.33 19.20
C PHE A 358 4.40 -6.54 19.74
N TYR A 359 3.58 -7.14 18.90
CA TYR A 359 2.95 -8.42 19.19
C TYR A 359 4.00 -9.55 19.23
N PRO A 360 3.74 -10.68 19.90
CA PRO A 360 4.70 -11.78 20.00
C PRO A 360 5.25 -12.29 18.66
N ASP A 361 4.42 -12.31 17.61
CA ASP A 361 4.83 -12.65 16.24
C ASP A 361 5.75 -11.57 15.62
N GLN A 362 5.53 -10.30 15.93
CA GLN A 362 6.40 -9.20 15.51
C GLN A 362 7.74 -9.22 16.26
N VAL A 363 7.76 -9.58 17.55
CA VAL A 363 9.00 -9.84 18.30
C VAL A 363 9.76 -10.99 17.65
N LYS A 364 9.09 -12.09 17.32
CA LYS A 364 9.70 -13.23 16.61
C LYS A 364 10.28 -12.81 15.26
N ALA A 365 9.52 -12.03 14.48
CA ALA A 365 9.94 -11.52 13.18
C ALA A 365 11.15 -10.58 13.29
N TYR A 366 11.20 -9.74 14.32
CA TYR A 366 12.35 -8.87 14.60
C TYR A 366 13.62 -9.68 14.84
N LEU A 367 13.54 -10.71 15.69
CA LEU A 367 14.66 -11.60 16.00
C LEU A 367 15.16 -12.38 14.77
N ASP A 368 14.27 -12.76 13.85
CA ASP A 368 14.65 -13.44 12.61
C ASP A 368 15.22 -12.51 11.53
N ALA A 369 14.91 -11.21 11.63
CA ALA A 369 15.28 -10.18 10.67
C ALA A 369 16.65 -9.55 10.95
N ASP A 370 17.04 -9.37 12.22
CA ASP A 370 18.36 -8.81 12.57
C ASP A 370 19.48 -9.86 12.37
N PRO A 371 20.40 -9.67 11.39
CA PRO A 371 21.46 -10.62 11.09
C PRO A 371 22.42 -10.87 12.26
N LYS A 372 22.52 -9.95 13.23
CA LYS A 372 23.41 -10.07 14.38
C LYS A 372 22.84 -10.99 15.45
N ILE A 373 21.55 -10.86 15.77
CA ILE A 373 20.89 -11.69 16.79
C ILE A 373 20.37 -13.01 16.25
N LYS A 374 20.07 -13.10 14.94
CA LYS A 374 19.49 -14.29 14.31
C LYS A 374 20.14 -15.64 14.68
N PRO A 375 21.49 -15.77 14.76
CA PRO A 375 22.13 -17.03 15.17
C PRO A 375 21.73 -17.49 16.59
N ARG A 376 21.30 -16.56 17.44
CA ARG A 376 20.90 -16.75 18.84
C ARG A 376 19.42 -16.42 19.09
N ALA A 377 18.62 -16.18 18.04
CA ALA A 377 17.21 -15.83 18.16
C ALA A 377 16.42 -16.85 18.99
N ASN A 378 16.76 -18.13 18.90
CA ASN A 378 16.13 -19.17 19.71
C ASN A 378 16.52 -19.09 21.20
N GLU A 379 17.76 -18.68 21.52
CA GLU A 379 18.17 -18.45 22.92
C GLU A 379 17.37 -17.28 23.52
N VAL A 380 17.21 -16.18 22.77
CA VAL A 380 16.39 -15.03 23.18
C VAL A 380 14.93 -15.43 23.36
N ARG A 381 14.37 -16.23 22.43
CA ARG A 381 12.99 -16.71 22.54
C ARG A 381 12.77 -17.58 23.76
N SER A 382 13.65 -18.54 24.03
CA SER A 382 13.56 -19.38 25.23
C SER A 382 13.63 -18.54 26.50
N PHE A 383 14.53 -17.56 26.55
CA PHE A 383 14.62 -16.63 27.66
C PHE A 383 13.34 -15.81 27.85
N LEU A 384 12.78 -15.21 26.79
CA LEU A 384 11.53 -14.45 26.93
C LEU A 384 10.37 -15.34 27.42
N GLN A 385 10.31 -16.60 26.98
CA GLN A 385 9.33 -17.58 27.47
C GLN A 385 9.51 -17.92 28.95
N GLU A 386 10.75 -17.96 29.44
CA GLU A 386 11.08 -18.22 30.85
C GLU A 386 10.93 -16.96 31.73
N HIS A 387 10.94 -15.76 31.12
CA HIS A 387 10.94 -14.46 31.80
C HIS A 387 9.78 -13.57 31.31
N TRP A 388 8.55 -13.97 31.65
CA TRP A 388 7.30 -13.35 31.19
C TRP A 388 7.18 -11.83 31.44
N LEU A 389 7.76 -11.31 32.53
CA LEU A 389 7.83 -9.87 32.80
C LEU A 389 8.67 -9.14 31.72
N ILE A 390 9.79 -9.74 31.33
CA ILE A 390 10.67 -9.21 30.29
C ILE A 390 10.04 -9.37 28.90
N GLU A 391 9.30 -10.46 28.66
CA GLU A 391 8.52 -10.64 27.43
C GLU A 391 7.51 -9.51 27.21
N GLY A 392 6.82 -9.07 28.26
CA GLY A 392 5.92 -7.91 28.21
C GLY A 392 6.65 -6.60 27.92
N LEU A 393 7.83 -6.41 28.52
CA LEU A 393 8.65 -5.20 28.40
C LEU A 393 9.22 -5.05 26.96
N VAL A 394 9.83 -6.10 26.40
CA VAL A 394 10.45 -6.04 25.06
C VAL A 394 9.45 -5.96 23.91
N ARG A 395 8.15 -5.82 24.18
CA ARG A 395 7.20 -5.38 23.16
C ARG A 395 7.52 -3.96 22.69
N ILE A 396 8.17 -3.15 23.52
CA ILE A 396 8.65 -1.83 23.09
C ILE A 396 9.89 -2.03 22.21
N PRO A 397 9.87 -1.61 20.92
CA PRO A 397 10.94 -1.95 19.97
C PRO A 397 12.34 -1.53 20.42
N ILE A 398 12.46 -0.38 21.12
CA ILE A 398 13.76 0.08 21.63
C ILE A 398 14.31 -0.82 22.74
N GLN A 399 13.45 -1.40 23.57
CA GLN A 399 13.85 -2.32 24.65
C GLN A 399 14.22 -3.69 24.07
N LEU A 400 13.50 -4.17 23.04
CA LEU A 400 13.88 -5.36 22.29
C LEU A 400 15.23 -5.19 21.60
N ASP A 401 15.42 -4.09 20.88
CA ASP A 401 16.69 -3.79 20.20
C ASP A 401 17.83 -3.71 21.20
N ALA A 402 17.59 -3.09 22.36
CA ALA A 402 18.60 -2.96 23.38
C ALA A 402 18.94 -4.29 24.06
N LEU A 403 17.95 -5.18 24.30
CA LEU A 403 18.18 -6.56 24.76
C LEU A 403 18.97 -7.37 23.72
N CYS A 404 18.59 -7.29 22.44
CA CYS A 404 19.30 -7.96 21.34
C CYS A 404 20.74 -7.46 21.23
N TYR A 405 20.94 -6.14 21.37
CA TYR A 405 22.25 -5.52 21.33
C TYR A 405 23.13 -6.06 22.47
N THR A 406 22.65 -6.15 23.70
CA THR A 406 23.43 -6.60 24.87
C THR A 406 23.60 -8.13 24.97
N TRP A 407 22.91 -8.90 24.12
CA TRP A 407 22.81 -10.36 24.24
C TRP A 407 24.15 -11.11 24.36
N ASP A 408 25.13 -10.75 23.53
CA ASP A 408 26.44 -11.44 23.50
C ASP A 408 27.29 -11.23 24.77
N ASP A 409 27.01 -10.17 25.53
CA ASP A 409 27.78 -9.80 26.72
C ASP A 409 27.28 -10.49 28.00
N PHE A 410 26.11 -11.15 27.96
CA PHE A 410 25.60 -11.94 29.09
C PHE A 410 26.43 -13.22 29.36
N GLY A 411 27.36 -13.59 28.46
CA GLY A 411 28.15 -14.83 28.51
C GLY A 411 29.15 -15.00 29.67
N LEU A 412 29.11 -14.14 30.69
CA LEU A 412 29.94 -14.23 31.91
C LEU A 412 29.14 -14.04 33.22
N GLY A 413 27.80 -13.96 33.19
CA GLY A 413 26.94 -13.74 34.38
C GLY A 413 25.47 -14.15 34.19
N THR A 414 24.64 -13.88 35.20
CA THR A 414 23.17 -14.07 35.17
C THR A 414 22.52 -13.07 34.22
N VAL A 415 21.60 -13.54 33.36
CA VAL A 415 20.79 -12.69 32.48
C VAL A 415 19.86 -11.83 33.36
N PRO A 416 19.67 -10.53 33.07
CA PRO A 416 18.79 -9.67 33.86
C PRO A 416 17.34 -10.17 33.88
N ASP A 417 16.77 -10.33 35.07
CA ASP A 417 15.38 -10.70 35.32
C ASP A 417 14.49 -9.48 35.64
N THR A 418 15.06 -8.28 35.68
CA THR A 418 14.40 -7.01 36.01
C THR A 418 14.61 -5.94 34.93
N MET A 419 13.74 -4.92 34.89
CA MET A 419 13.89 -3.79 33.97
C MET A 419 15.17 -3.00 34.28
N THR A 420 15.48 -2.80 35.56
CA THR A 420 16.70 -2.11 35.99
C THR A 420 17.95 -2.86 35.52
N GLY A 421 17.95 -4.19 35.61
CA GLY A 421 19.07 -5.00 35.14
C GLY A 421 19.32 -4.86 33.63
N ILE A 422 18.25 -4.79 32.82
CA ILE A 422 18.37 -4.53 31.36
C ILE A 422 18.97 -3.15 31.10
N TYR A 423 18.45 -2.10 31.73
CA TYR A 423 18.94 -0.73 31.54
C TYR A 423 20.39 -0.57 32.01
N ARG A 424 20.80 -1.23 33.10
CA ARG A 424 22.18 -1.29 33.56
C ARG A 424 23.11 -1.96 32.54
N ALA A 425 22.69 -3.08 31.95
CA ALA A 425 23.48 -3.76 30.92
C ALA A 425 23.67 -2.88 29.67
N ILE A 426 22.60 -2.18 29.26
CA ILE A 426 22.65 -1.23 28.15
C ILE A 426 23.60 -0.06 28.47
N GLU A 427 23.46 0.50 29.68
CA GLU A 427 24.27 1.61 30.16
C GLU A 427 25.76 1.29 30.10
N GLN A 428 26.18 0.18 30.72
CA GLN A 428 27.58 -0.25 30.76
C GLN A 428 28.17 -0.39 29.35
N ARG A 429 27.40 -0.96 28.41
CA ARG A 429 27.85 -1.14 27.02
C ARG A 429 27.95 0.17 26.26
N LEU A 430 27.00 1.08 26.46
CA LEU A 430 27.04 2.41 25.85
C LEU A 430 28.20 3.24 26.41
N TRP A 431 28.50 3.13 27.71
CA TRP A 431 29.66 3.78 28.31
C TRP A 431 30.99 3.25 27.77
N ARG A 432 31.14 1.94 27.53
CA ARG A 432 32.35 1.40 26.88
C ARG A 432 32.60 2.02 25.51
N LYS A 433 31.52 2.17 24.73
CA LYS A 433 31.57 2.83 23.41
C LYS A 433 31.89 4.32 23.54
N ASP A 434 31.27 5.00 24.50
CA ASP A 434 31.44 6.44 24.70
C ASP A 434 32.82 6.78 25.28
N ALA A 435 33.40 5.96 26.15
CA ALA A 435 34.75 6.13 26.67
C ALA A 435 35.79 6.22 25.53
N VAL A 436 35.64 5.40 24.49
CA VAL A 436 36.50 5.45 23.30
C VAL A 436 36.24 6.71 22.47
N ARG A 437 34.97 7.09 22.25
CA ARG A 437 34.58 8.32 21.51
C ARG A 437 35.03 9.61 22.22
N LEU A 438 35.01 9.60 23.55
CA LEU A 438 35.49 10.67 24.40
C LEU A 438 37.02 10.74 24.43
N GLY A 439 37.72 9.73 23.91
CA GLY A 439 39.17 9.67 23.89
C GLY A 439 39.77 9.48 25.28
N LYS A 440 39.09 8.71 26.15
CA LYS A 440 39.56 8.41 27.50
C LYS A 440 40.92 7.71 27.47
N ARG A 441 41.73 7.97 28.50
CA ARG A 441 43.08 7.44 28.60
C ARG A 441 43.30 6.75 29.94
N HIS A 442 44.04 5.66 29.92
CA HIS A 442 44.55 4.98 31.11
C HIS A 442 46.08 4.93 31.02
N ASN A 443 46.79 5.39 32.05
CA ASN A 443 48.26 5.52 32.06
C ASN A 443 48.88 6.28 30.85
N GLY A 444 48.14 7.21 30.26
CA GLY A 444 48.60 8.03 29.13
C GLY A 444 48.26 7.48 27.75
N GLU A 445 47.81 6.23 27.63
CA GLU A 445 47.39 5.59 26.37
C GLU A 445 45.86 5.62 26.19
N LEU A 446 45.39 5.62 24.94
CA LEU A 446 43.95 5.57 24.62
C LEU A 446 43.40 4.18 24.92
N VAL A 447 42.29 4.10 25.65
CA VAL A 447 41.59 2.82 25.90
C VAL A 447 40.88 2.32 24.65
N THR A 448 40.93 1.01 24.40
CA THR A 448 40.17 0.33 23.33
C THR A 448 38.98 -0.45 23.91
N PRO A 449 37.92 -0.74 23.13
CA PRO A 449 36.72 -1.43 23.63
C PRO A 449 37.00 -2.76 24.34
N SER A 450 38.01 -3.51 23.88
CA SER A 450 38.41 -4.81 24.45
C SER A 450 39.21 -4.72 25.75
N GLN A 451 39.68 -3.53 26.14
CA GLN A 451 40.49 -3.30 27.33
C GLN A 451 39.69 -2.75 28.53
N ILE A 452 38.41 -2.43 28.33
CA ILE A 452 37.55 -1.81 29.36
C ILE A 452 36.69 -2.89 30.02
N GLY A 453 37.01 -3.27 31.26
CA GLY A 453 36.20 -4.17 32.07
C GLY A 453 34.82 -3.59 32.42
N PHE A 454 33.93 -4.42 33.00
CA PHE A 454 32.61 -3.94 33.48
C PHE A 454 32.73 -2.99 34.68
N SER A 455 33.68 -3.23 35.59
CA SER A 455 33.98 -2.34 36.72
C SER A 455 34.70 -1.06 36.28
N ASP A 456 35.62 -1.16 35.31
CA ASP A 456 36.57 -0.09 35.00
C ASP A 456 35.95 1.05 34.18
N VAL A 457 34.81 0.79 33.53
CA VAL A 457 34.13 1.78 32.69
C VAL A 457 33.54 2.93 33.52
N GLU A 458 33.01 2.63 34.71
CA GLU A 458 32.36 3.63 35.56
C GLU A 458 33.38 4.65 36.09
N ASP A 459 34.58 4.20 36.46
CA ASP A 459 35.69 5.07 36.88
C ASP A 459 36.18 5.97 35.74
N LEU A 460 36.21 5.47 34.50
CA LEU A 460 36.68 6.24 33.34
C LEU A 460 35.72 7.37 32.92
N VAL A 461 34.43 7.19 33.15
CA VAL A 461 33.37 8.12 32.71
C VAL A 461 32.64 8.81 33.88
N GLU A 462 33.17 8.70 35.11
CA GLU A 462 32.54 9.19 36.33
C GLU A 462 32.02 10.62 36.21
N HIS A 463 32.83 11.53 35.68
CA HIS A 463 32.45 12.94 35.52
C HIS A 463 31.32 13.16 34.52
N GLU A 464 31.32 12.42 33.40
CA GLU A 464 30.26 12.47 32.40
C GLU A 464 28.97 11.83 32.92
N ALA A 465 29.07 10.73 33.66
CA ALA A 465 27.93 10.08 34.31
C ALA A 465 27.29 11.03 35.35
N CYS A 466 28.07 11.69 36.20
CA CYS A 466 27.57 12.70 37.15
C CYS A 466 26.87 13.88 36.45
N LEU A 467 27.35 14.30 35.27
CA LEU A 467 26.69 15.35 34.49
C LEU A 467 25.35 14.86 33.92
N LEU A 468 25.29 13.63 33.39
CA LEU A 468 24.04 13.04 32.90
C LEU A 468 23.02 12.82 34.01
N GLU A 469 23.46 12.32 35.16
CA GLU A 469 22.63 12.17 36.38
C GLU A 469 22.05 13.52 36.83
N GLY A 470 22.87 14.59 36.81
CA GLY A 470 22.42 15.95 37.12
C GLY A 470 21.44 16.54 36.10
N LEU A 471 21.69 16.31 34.80
CA LEU A 471 20.74 16.66 33.72
C LEU A 471 19.43 15.92 33.90
N ALA A 472 19.50 14.62 34.14
CA ALA A 472 18.36 13.73 34.26
C ALA A 472 17.47 14.08 35.47
N PHE A 473 18.06 14.17 36.66
CA PHE A 473 17.32 14.50 37.88
C PHE A 473 16.76 15.93 37.84
N THR A 474 17.55 16.91 37.36
CA THR A 474 17.05 18.29 37.23
C THR A 474 15.93 18.36 36.19
N GLY A 475 16.06 17.67 35.06
CA GLY A 475 15.03 17.61 34.04
C GLY A 475 13.75 16.99 34.58
N LEU A 476 13.83 15.82 35.22
CA LEU A 476 12.67 15.15 35.84
C LEU A 476 12.03 16.02 36.93
N HIS A 477 12.84 16.70 37.74
CA HIS A 477 12.34 17.60 38.78
C HIS A 477 11.56 18.80 38.23
N ASN A 478 12.00 19.35 37.08
CA ASN A 478 11.42 20.55 36.47
C ASN A 478 10.48 20.27 35.30
N ASP A 479 10.23 19.00 34.97
CA ASP A 479 9.43 18.60 33.80
C ASP A 479 10.04 19.06 32.46
N VAL A 480 11.37 18.93 32.35
CA VAL A 480 12.12 19.32 31.14
C VAL A 480 12.61 18.06 30.43
N ILE A 481 12.16 17.90 29.18
CA ILE A 481 12.59 16.84 28.25
C ILE A 481 13.66 17.37 27.29
N ASP A 482 13.46 18.57 26.72
CA ASP A 482 14.44 19.21 25.84
C ASP A 482 15.26 20.28 26.57
N PHE A 483 16.57 20.05 26.67
CA PHE A 483 17.49 20.90 27.41
C PHE A 483 18.05 21.98 26.48
N THR A 484 17.52 23.19 26.60
CA THR A 484 18.04 24.38 25.90
C THR A 484 19.45 24.76 26.39
N PRO A 485 20.22 25.57 25.63
CA PRO A 485 21.52 26.08 26.09
C PRO A 485 21.46 26.78 27.45
N GLN A 486 20.33 27.42 27.78
CA GLN A 486 20.11 28.07 29.07
C GLN A 486 19.97 27.04 30.20
N HIS A 487 19.19 25.98 29.97
CA HIS A 487 19.08 24.85 30.91
C HIS A 487 20.44 24.18 31.12
N GLN A 488 21.16 23.89 30.03
CA GLN A 488 22.50 23.31 30.06
C GLN A 488 23.49 24.17 30.85
N ALA A 489 23.47 25.50 30.63
CA ALA A 489 24.30 26.43 31.37
C ALA A 489 23.97 26.45 32.88
N ALA A 490 22.69 26.44 33.24
CA ALA A 490 22.25 26.43 34.64
C ALA A 490 22.67 25.14 35.37
N ILE A 491 22.41 23.99 34.75
CA ILE A 491 22.75 22.66 35.30
C ILE A 491 24.27 22.50 35.39
N SER A 492 25.00 22.96 34.36
CA SER A 492 26.45 22.83 34.35
C SER A 492 27.13 23.60 35.48
N LYS A 493 26.59 24.74 35.93
CA LYS A 493 27.16 25.46 37.08
C LYS A 493 27.18 24.63 38.36
N GLN A 494 26.32 23.62 38.47
CA GLN A 494 26.18 22.81 39.68
C GLN A 494 26.79 21.43 39.57
N PHE A 495 26.63 20.79 38.41
CA PHE A 495 26.94 19.37 38.21
C PHE A 495 28.14 19.14 37.30
N LYS A 496 28.62 20.15 36.55
CA LYS A 496 29.74 19.98 35.62
C LYS A 496 31.08 19.99 36.35
N HIS A 497 31.85 18.94 36.15
CA HIS A 497 33.26 18.93 36.57
C HIS A 497 34.11 19.89 35.71
N ARG A 498 35.12 20.55 36.30
CA ARG A 498 35.93 21.59 35.63
C ARG A 498 36.64 21.12 34.35
N SER A 499 36.87 19.81 34.22
CA SER A 499 37.54 19.20 33.07
C SER A 499 36.65 19.00 31.85
N LEU A 500 35.33 19.14 31.97
CA LEU A 500 34.39 18.89 30.87
C LEU A 500 34.18 20.14 30.00
N LEU A 501 33.92 19.93 28.71
CA LEU A 501 33.48 20.98 27.77
C LEU A 501 32.17 20.52 27.17
N LEU A 502 31.05 21.18 27.52
CA LEU A 502 29.69 20.72 27.18
C LEU A 502 29.54 20.48 25.67
N ASP A 503 29.93 21.45 24.86
CA ASP A 503 29.85 21.42 23.40
C ASP A 503 30.67 20.27 22.77
N LYS A 504 31.66 19.72 23.50
CA LYS A 504 32.44 18.55 23.04
C LYS A 504 31.99 17.24 23.67
N THR A 505 31.44 17.29 24.87
CA THR A 505 31.03 16.13 25.66
C THR A 505 29.64 15.65 25.23
N LEU A 506 28.63 16.53 25.24
CA LEU A 506 27.23 16.16 24.97
C LEU A 506 27.02 15.48 23.59
N PRO A 507 27.61 15.95 22.47
CA PRO A 507 27.46 15.27 21.17
C PRO A 507 28.06 13.86 21.10
N ARG A 508 28.95 13.50 22.04
CA ARG A 508 29.66 12.22 22.06
C ARG A 508 29.03 11.18 22.98
N LEU A 509 28.08 11.59 23.82
CA LEU A 509 27.33 10.71 24.71
C LEU A 509 26.22 10.02 23.91
N SER A 510 26.15 8.71 24.03
CA SER A 510 25.16 7.89 23.33
C SER A 510 23.76 8.04 23.87
N PHE A 511 23.60 8.52 25.11
CA PHE A 511 22.31 8.65 25.78
C PHE A 511 21.52 9.91 25.37
N LEU A 512 22.16 10.84 24.65
CA LEU A 512 21.56 12.10 24.22
C LEU A 512 21.43 12.19 22.69
N ARG A 513 20.40 12.91 22.25
CA ARG A 513 20.18 13.32 20.85
C ARG A 513 20.01 14.83 20.81
N THR A 514 20.18 15.40 19.62
CA THR A 514 19.94 16.82 19.39
C THR A 514 18.72 16.99 18.51
N SER A 515 17.83 17.89 18.92
CA SER A 515 16.64 18.29 18.16
C SER A 515 17.04 19.13 16.93
N ASP A 516 18.21 19.79 16.99
CA ASP A 516 18.67 20.75 15.98
C ASP A 516 19.97 20.28 15.30
N HIS A 517 19.85 19.33 14.36
CA HIS A 517 20.99 18.86 13.55
C HIS A 517 21.67 19.95 12.72
N PHE A 518 21.04 21.12 12.66
CA PHE A 518 21.36 22.21 11.77
C PHE A 518 22.03 23.42 12.46
N SER A 519 22.05 23.47 13.79
CA SER A 519 22.68 24.55 14.57
C SER A 519 24.17 24.30 14.82
N GLU A 520 24.95 25.38 15.05
CA GLU A 520 26.33 25.30 15.57
C GLU A 520 26.35 24.53 16.91
N ASP A 521 27.43 23.78 17.18
CA ASP A 521 27.52 22.85 18.33
C ASP A 521 27.20 23.50 19.69
N SER A 522 27.41 24.82 19.86
CA SER A 522 27.18 25.58 21.09
C SER A 522 25.73 26.04 21.31
N ASN A 523 24.86 25.95 20.30
CA ASN A 523 23.46 26.40 20.34
C ASN A 523 22.45 25.26 20.21
N ARG A 524 22.89 24.01 20.36
CA ARG A 524 22.02 22.84 20.20
C ARG A 524 21.21 22.55 21.45
N ASN A 525 19.93 22.25 21.23
CA ASN A 525 19.09 21.58 22.20
C ASN A 525 19.44 20.09 22.26
N TYR A 526 19.37 19.50 23.45
CA TYR A 526 19.60 18.08 23.67
C TYR A 526 18.48 17.47 24.48
N HIS A 527 18.09 16.25 24.13
CA HIS A 527 17.15 15.44 24.91
C HIS A 527 17.71 14.01 25.07
N PHE A 528 17.22 13.26 26.05
CA PHE A 528 17.59 11.85 26.19
C PHE A 528 17.01 11.02 25.02
N LEU A 529 17.70 9.94 24.64
CA LEU A 529 17.25 8.97 23.62
C LEU A 529 15.79 8.53 23.84
N HIS A 530 15.43 8.35 25.11
CA HIS A 530 14.11 7.98 25.59
C HIS A 530 13.94 8.51 27.01
N LEU A 531 12.71 8.89 27.39
CA LEU A 531 12.41 9.40 28.73
C LEU A 531 12.85 8.40 29.83
N THR A 532 12.73 7.11 29.58
CA THR A 532 13.18 6.07 30.51
C THR A 532 14.67 6.12 30.83
N PHE A 533 15.54 6.58 29.91
CA PHE A 533 16.95 6.82 30.27
C PHE A 533 17.10 8.03 31.21
N GLN A 534 16.28 9.06 31.03
CA GLN A 534 16.23 10.19 31.96
C GLN A 534 15.77 9.73 33.35
N GLU A 535 14.71 8.91 33.43
CA GLU A 535 14.23 8.34 34.70
C GLU A 535 15.30 7.45 35.36
N TYR A 536 15.99 6.61 34.58
CA TYR A 536 17.07 5.75 35.06
C TYR A 536 18.26 6.54 35.64
N PHE A 537 18.79 7.53 34.91
CA PHE A 537 19.91 8.34 35.40
C PHE A 537 19.49 9.25 36.57
N ALA A 538 18.24 9.72 36.60
CA ALA A 538 17.72 10.42 37.76
C ALA A 538 17.66 9.48 38.99
N ALA A 539 17.24 8.22 38.81
CA ALA A 539 17.19 7.24 39.90
C ALA A 539 18.59 6.92 40.44
N ARG A 540 19.61 6.83 39.56
CA ARG A 540 21.02 6.72 39.97
C ARG A 540 21.48 7.89 40.84
N TYR A 541 21.14 9.13 40.46
CA TYR A 541 21.43 10.32 41.26
C TYR A 541 20.82 10.23 42.67
N PHE A 542 19.54 9.84 42.73
CA PHE A 542 18.80 9.68 43.98
C PHE A 542 19.43 8.60 44.86
N MET A 543 19.69 7.41 44.31
CA MET A 543 20.28 6.29 45.03
C MET A 543 21.64 6.66 45.63
N ARG A 544 22.52 7.34 44.88
CA ARG A 544 23.81 7.81 45.42
C ARG A 544 23.66 8.71 46.64
N HIS A 545 22.64 9.56 46.66
CA HIS A 545 22.37 10.48 47.77
C HIS A 545 21.66 9.78 48.93
N TRP A 546 20.83 8.78 48.62
CA TRP A 546 20.20 7.88 49.59
C TRP A 546 21.27 7.12 50.40
N SER A 547 22.15 6.36 49.72
CA SER A 547 23.18 5.54 50.37
C SER A 547 24.24 6.38 51.10
N SER A 548 24.56 7.58 50.59
CA SER A 548 25.52 8.49 51.25
C SER A 548 24.90 9.41 52.32
N ALA A 549 23.59 9.29 52.55
CA ALA A 549 22.79 10.14 53.43
C ALA A 549 22.99 11.66 53.19
N GLN A 550 23.21 12.05 51.92
CA GLN A 550 23.40 13.44 51.51
C GLN A 550 22.09 14.05 50.98
N PRO A 551 21.85 15.35 51.18
CA PRO A 551 20.66 16.00 50.64
C PRO A 551 20.74 16.17 49.12
N LEU A 552 19.63 15.91 48.43
CA LEU A 552 19.44 16.10 46.99
C LEU A 552 19.48 17.59 46.63
N LYS A 553 20.21 17.94 45.57
CA LYS A 553 20.22 19.31 45.04
C LYS A 553 19.10 19.46 44.01
N CYS A 554 17.98 20.04 44.45
CA CYS A 554 16.83 20.33 43.60
C CYS A 554 16.98 21.75 43.02
N LEU A 555 17.53 21.84 41.81
CA LEU A 555 17.67 23.10 41.06
C LEU A 555 16.32 23.46 40.40
N ASP A 556 15.80 24.66 40.64
CA ASP A 556 14.62 25.20 39.96
C ASP A 556 15.06 26.02 38.73
N LEU A 557 14.69 25.54 37.53
CA LEU A 557 15.05 26.17 36.25
C LEU A 557 14.21 27.43 35.95
N CYS A 558 13.10 27.66 36.66
CA CYS A 558 12.22 28.82 36.53
C CYS A 558 12.65 30.03 37.40
N GLY A 559 13.83 29.97 38.03
CA GLY A 559 14.45 31.13 38.69
C GLY A 559 14.33 31.23 40.21
N LYS A 560 13.79 30.21 40.92
CA LYS A 560 13.64 30.21 42.39
C LYS A 560 14.86 29.66 43.17
N GLY A 561 16.00 29.46 42.49
CA GLY A 561 17.27 29.02 43.10
C GLY A 561 17.37 27.49 43.31
N THR A 562 18.28 27.05 44.18
CA THR A 562 18.55 25.61 44.43
C THR A 562 18.21 25.27 45.87
N LYS A 563 17.41 24.23 46.08
CA LYS A 563 17.05 23.72 47.41
C LYS A 563 17.78 22.40 47.68
N GLN A 564 18.13 22.18 48.94
CA GLN A 564 18.68 20.91 49.42
C GLN A 564 17.59 20.16 50.19
N ILE A 565 17.23 18.97 49.75
CA ILE A 565 16.12 18.17 50.33
C ILE A 565 16.65 16.77 50.67
N PRO A 566 16.45 16.26 51.90
CA PRO A 566 16.82 14.88 52.25
C PRO A 566 16.08 13.85 51.37
N PRO A 567 16.73 12.74 50.94
CA PRO A 567 16.11 11.72 50.09
C PRO A 567 14.80 11.14 50.64
N VAL A 568 14.74 10.88 51.95
CA VAL A 568 13.53 10.40 52.64
C VAL A 568 12.36 11.39 52.52
N GLU A 569 12.64 12.69 52.71
CA GLU A 569 11.61 13.74 52.58
C GLU A 569 11.13 13.87 51.13
N PHE A 570 12.06 13.75 50.17
CA PHE A 570 11.73 13.75 48.76
C PHE A 570 10.84 12.56 48.38
N LEU A 571 11.17 11.34 48.83
CA LEU A 571 10.36 10.14 48.63
C LEU A 571 8.96 10.31 49.23
N ARG A 572 8.84 10.72 50.51
CA ARG A 572 7.53 10.93 51.14
C ARG A 572 6.66 11.94 50.39
N LYS A 573 7.29 12.96 49.81
CA LYS A 573 6.59 13.99 49.02
C LYS A 573 6.18 13.51 47.62
N GLN A 574 6.99 12.69 46.98
CA GLN A 574 6.87 12.37 45.54
C GLN A 574 6.44 10.94 45.24
N LYS A 575 6.29 10.06 46.24
CA LYS A 575 5.99 8.63 46.03
C LYS A 575 4.68 8.32 45.29
N TYR A 576 3.70 9.24 45.28
CA TYR A 576 2.43 9.07 44.55
C TYR A 576 2.31 9.96 43.32
N SER A 577 3.38 10.67 42.96
CA SER A 577 3.43 11.46 41.74
C SER A 577 3.67 10.53 40.55
N ALA A 578 2.74 10.49 39.60
CA ALA A 578 2.84 9.68 38.38
C ALA A 578 4.15 9.93 37.61
N ARG A 579 4.70 11.15 37.69
CA ARG A 579 5.99 11.53 37.10
C ARG A 579 7.15 10.64 37.56
N TYR A 580 7.11 10.13 38.78
CA TYR A 580 8.19 9.37 39.37
C TYR A 580 7.93 7.86 39.42
N ASP A 581 6.86 7.35 38.81
CA ASP A 581 6.50 5.91 38.89
C ASP A 581 7.63 4.99 38.39
N VAL A 582 8.05 5.15 37.12
CA VAL A 582 9.18 4.40 36.54
C VAL A 582 10.51 4.73 37.24
N PHE A 583 10.66 5.96 37.73
CA PHE A 583 11.82 6.36 38.52
C PHE A 583 11.92 5.55 39.82
N TRP A 584 10.83 5.34 40.56
CA TRP A 584 10.83 4.56 41.79
C TRP A 584 11.14 3.09 41.55
N ARG A 585 10.64 2.53 40.44
CA ARG A 585 11.02 1.20 39.95
C ARG A 585 12.54 1.07 39.81
N PHE A 586 13.18 2.02 39.12
CA PHE A 586 14.64 2.02 38.99
C PHE A 586 15.37 2.24 40.31
N VAL A 587 14.88 3.09 41.20
CA VAL A 587 15.48 3.28 42.53
C VAL A 587 15.47 1.95 43.30
N ALA A 588 14.35 1.23 43.32
CA ALA A 588 14.23 -0.06 44.00
C ALA A 588 15.22 -1.10 43.43
N GLY A 589 15.30 -1.22 42.10
CA GLY A 589 16.23 -2.15 41.46
C GLY A 589 17.70 -1.80 41.67
N LEU A 590 18.06 -0.50 41.64
CA LEU A 590 19.44 -0.05 41.88
C LEU A 590 19.87 -0.30 43.33
N ILE A 591 18.97 -0.09 44.29
CA ILE A 591 19.20 -0.42 45.70
C ILE A 591 19.38 -1.93 45.87
N ALA A 592 18.53 -2.75 45.24
CA ALA A 592 18.66 -4.21 45.32
C ALA A 592 20.00 -4.72 44.77
N VAL A 593 20.47 -4.16 43.66
CA VAL A 593 21.80 -4.46 43.11
C VAL A 593 22.92 -4.11 44.09
N GLN A 594 22.78 -3.00 44.83
CA GLN A 594 23.77 -2.57 45.83
C GLN A 594 23.76 -3.50 47.04
N ASP A 595 22.58 -3.87 47.55
CA ASP A 595 22.41 -4.82 48.67
C ASP A 595 23.01 -6.20 48.37
N GLU A 596 22.95 -6.65 47.10
CA GLU A 596 23.60 -7.89 46.67
C GLU A 596 25.14 -7.79 46.63
N ALA A 597 25.67 -6.61 46.31
CA ALA A 597 27.10 -6.36 46.19
C ALA A 597 27.79 -6.10 47.56
N ASP A 598 27.08 -5.43 48.48
CA ASP A 598 27.54 -5.11 49.83
C ASP A 598 26.43 -5.37 50.87
N PRO A 599 26.25 -6.63 51.32
CA PRO A 599 25.21 -6.99 52.27
C PRO A 599 25.57 -6.47 53.67
N GLY A 600 25.16 -5.24 53.97
CA GLY A 600 25.24 -4.66 55.32
C GLY A 600 24.38 -5.40 56.35
N GLU A 601 24.45 -4.98 57.64
CA GLU A 601 23.68 -5.63 58.73
C GLU A 601 22.14 -5.47 58.60
N GLU A 602 21.67 -4.38 57.97
CA GLU A 602 20.28 -4.15 57.57
C GLU A 602 20.28 -3.59 56.13
N GLY A 603 19.78 -4.34 55.14
CA GLY A 603 19.86 -3.96 53.71
C GLY A 603 19.09 -2.66 53.39
N GLU A 604 19.62 -1.85 52.48
CA GLU A 604 19.05 -0.55 52.10
C GLU A 604 17.65 -0.68 51.47
N ALA A 605 17.36 -1.80 50.81
CA ALA A 605 16.03 -2.08 50.26
C ALA A 605 14.97 -2.18 51.37
N LEU A 606 15.33 -2.73 52.53
CA LEU A 606 14.42 -2.80 53.69
C LEU A 606 14.02 -1.40 54.14
N GLY A 607 15.00 -0.49 54.30
CA GLY A 607 14.75 0.89 54.69
C GLY A 607 13.93 1.67 53.66
N PHE A 608 14.15 1.42 52.38
CA PHE A 608 13.38 2.03 51.29
C PHE A 608 11.90 1.62 51.33
N PHE A 609 11.60 0.31 51.41
CA PHE A 609 10.22 -0.18 51.51
C PHE A 609 9.52 0.23 52.81
N GLN A 610 10.24 0.26 53.95
CA GLN A 610 9.70 0.80 55.20
C GLN A 610 9.28 2.27 55.02
N THR A 611 10.09 3.07 54.33
CA THR A 611 9.76 4.49 54.06
C THR A 611 8.57 4.63 53.10
N ILE A 612 8.39 3.71 52.13
CA ILE A 612 7.21 3.68 51.27
C ILE A 612 5.93 3.41 52.08
N GLU A 613 6.00 2.50 53.06
CA GLU A 613 4.87 2.12 53.94
C GLU A 613 4.57 3.16 55.05
N GLU A 614 5.41 4.19 55.23
CA GLU A 614 5.18 5.28 56.18
C GLU A 614 4.22 6.36 55.62
N GLU A 615 3.69 7.23 56.49
CA GLU A 615 2.85 8.35 56.06
C GLU A 615 3.60 9.35 55.14
N PRO A 616 2.93 9.95 54.14
CA PRO A 616 1.50 9.84 53.82
C PRO A 616 1.14 8.54 53.08
N LEU A 617 -0.03 7.95 53.34
CA LEU A 617 -0.53 6.76 52.64
C LEU A 617 -1.68 7.11 51.68
N ASP A 618 -1.75 6.46 50.52
CA ASP A 618 -2.94 6.51 49.67
C ASP A 618 -4.07 5.72 50.36
N LEU A 619 -5.11 6.44 50.80
CA LEU A 619 -6.25 5.87 51.52
C LEU A 619 -7.44 5.56 50.61
N LEU A 620 -7.47 6.12 49.39
CA LEU A 620 -8.66 6.13 48.54
C LEU A 620 -8.46 5.41 47.19
N GLY A 621 -7.22 5.27 46.73
CA GLY A 621 -6.89 4.67 45.44
C GLY A 621 -5.87 3.52 45.51
N PRO A 622 -5.66 2.82 44.38
CA PRO A 622 -4.70 1.73 44.26
C PRO A 622 -3.26 2.21 44.02
N THR A 623 -2.98 3.51 44.07
CA THR A 623 -1.67 4.10 43.68
C THR A 623 -0.54 3.53 44.52
N HIS A 624 -0.79 3.32 45.80
CA HIS A 624 0.20 2.75 46.70
C HIS A 624 0.48 1.29 46.39
N GLN A 625 -0.55 0.51 46.06
CA GLN A 625 -0.44 -0.89 45.67
C GLN A 625 0.35 -1.02 44.36
N ARG A 626 0.05 -0.17 43.36
CA ARG A 626 0.82 -0.07 42.10
C ARG A 626 2.30 0.23 42.33
N LEU A 627 2.61 1.26 43.14
CA LEU A 627 3.99 1.58 43.50
C LEU A 627 4.70 0.38 44.14
N VAL A 628 4.04 -0.28 45.09
CA VAL A 628 4.61 -1.43 45.81
C VAL A 628 4.86 -2.60 44.85
N MET A 629 3.91 -2.97 43.99
CA MET A 629 4.10 -4.07 43.03
C MET A 629 5.17 -3.75 41.97
N HIS A 630 5.22 -2.52 41.45
CA HIS A 630 6.27 -2.08 40.52
C HIS A 630 7.66 -2.20 41.15
N CYS A 631 7.84 -1.72 42.39
CA CYS A 631 9.10 -1.85 43.11
C CYS A 631 9.42 -3.32 43.47
N LEU A 632 8.42 -4.12 43.83
CA LEU A 632 8.60 -5.55 44.13
C LEU A 632 9.06 -6.37 42.93
N SER A 633 8.70 -5.95 41.72
CA SER A 633 9.15 -6.57 40.47
C SER A 633 10.66 -6.40 40.21
N GLU A 634 11.32 -5.47 40.92
CA GLU A 634 12.74 -5.14 40.73
C GLU A 634 13.66 -5.64 41.84
N VAL A 635 13.10 -6.22 42.91
CA VAL A 635 13.86 -6.67 44.09
C VAL A 635 13.75 -8.18 44.29
N SER A 636 14.76 -8.75 44.95
CA SER A 636 14.83 -10.21 45.20
C SER A 636 13.61 -10.75 45.94
N THR A 637 13.26 -12.02 45.65
CA THR A 637 12.23 -12.76 46.39
C THR A 637 12.61 -12.99 47.86
N LYS A 638 13.89 -12.83 48.21
CA LYS A 638 14.42 -12.99 49.57
C LYS A 638 14.28 -11.74 50.45
N MET A 639 13.74 -10.62 49.93
CA MET A 639 13.58 -9.39 50.68
C MET A 639 12.62 -9.60 51.88
N PRO A 640 13.03 -9.31 53.14
CA PRO A 640 12.29 -9.74 54.34
C PRO A 640 10.82 -9.28 54.44
N LEU A 641 10.45 -8.13 53.87
CA LEU A 641 9.06 -7.62 53.89
C LEU A 641 8.19 -8.16 52.75
N ARG A 642 8.76 -8.86 51.77
CA ARG A 642 8.06 -9.23 50.53
C ARG A 642 6.76 -10.00 50.79
N GLN A 643 6.81 -11.05 51.61
CA GLN A 643 5.64 -11.87 51.92
C GLN A 643 4.50 -11.04 52.55
N CYS A 644 4.84 -10.08 53.42
CA CYS A 644 3.86 -9.20 54.04
C CYS A 644 3.21 -8.26 53.01
N LEU A 645 4.01 -7.71 52.09
CA LEU A 645 3.53 -6.81 51.03
C LEU A 645 2.68 -7.55 49.99
N GLU A 646 3.09 -8.74 49.57
CA GLU A 646 2.33 -9.58 48.64
C GLU A 646 0.99 -10.03 49.23
N GLU A 647 0.96 -10.35 50.53
CA GLU A 647 -0.29 -10.63 51.24
C GLU A 647 -1.25 -9.43 51.24
N LYS A 648 -0.72 -8.21 51.45
CA LYS A 648 -1.53 -6.98 51.33
C LYS A 648 -2.05 -6.78 49.90
N LEU A 649 -1.20 -6.97 48.88
CA LEU A 649 -1.61 -6.86 47.47
C LEU A 649 -2.71 -7.87 47.11
N ARG A 650 -2.60 -9.11 47.60
CA ARG A 650 -3.64 -10.14 47.46
C ARG A 650 -4.97 -9.69 48.07
N GLN A 651 -4.96 -9.16 49.29
CA GLN A 651 -6.16 -8.65 49.95
C GLN A 651 -6.80 -7.50 49.17
N TRP A 652 -5.97 -6.60 48.62
CA TRP A 652 -6.42 -5.50 47.76
C TRP A 652 -7.04 -5.98 46.45
N LEU A 653 -6.47 -6.98 45.80
CA LEU A 653 -7.05 -7.60 44.60
C LEU A 653 -8.43 -8.22 44.89
N LEU A 654 -8.56 -8.96 45.99
CA LEU A 654 -9.85 -9.55 46.38
C LEU A 654 -10.87 -8.47 46.76
N PHE A 655 -10.43 -7.36 47.35
CA PHE A 655 -11.26 -6.19 47.62
C PHE A 655 -11.73 -5.52 46.32
N GLU A 656 -10.83 -5.28 45.36
CA GLU A 656 -11.14 -4.72 44.05
C GLU A 656 -12.19 -5.57 43.32
N CYS A 657 -12.02 -6.90 43.32
CA CYS A 657 -12.98 -7.85 42.75
C CYS A 657 -14.38 -7.74 43.38
N THR A 658 -14.48 -7.29 44.64
CA THR A 658 -15.75 -7.17 45.36
C THR A 658 -16.46 -5.85 45.03
N TYR A 659 -15.71 -4.76 44.80
CA TYR A 659 -16.27 -3.41 44.73
C TYR A 659 -16.32 -2.82 43.31
N GLN A 660 -15.42 -3.22 42.42
CA GLN A 660 -15.35 -2.72 41.04
C GLN A 660 -15.91 -3.72 40.03
N GLN A 661 -16.45 -3.22 38.91
CA GLN A 661 -16.92 -4.07 37.82
C GLN A 661 -15.74 -4.66 37.04
N GLU A 662 -14.69 -3.87 36.83
CA GLU A 662 -13.43 -4.25 36.19
C GLU A 662 -12.31 -4.40 37.22
N VAL A 663 -11.29 -5.18 36.89
CA VAL A 663 -10.14 -5.44 37.76
C VAL A 663 -8.88 -4.99 37.05
N HIS A 664 -8.23 -3.96 37.58
CA HIS A 664 -7.09 -3.30 36.94
C HIS A 664 -5.76 -3.78 37.50
N LEU A 665 -5.68 -4.17 38.79
CA LEU A 665 -4.40 -4.63 39.37
C LEU A 665 -3.86 -5.87 38.65
N THR A 666 -4.75 -6.77 38.19
CA THR A 666 -4.34 -7.99 37.47
C THR A 666 -4.27 -7.85 35.96
N SER A 667 -4.60 -6.71 35.36
CA SER A 667 -4.24 -6.49 33.94
C SER A 667 -2.76 -6.16 33.77
N GLU A 668 -2.14 -5.53 34.77
CA GLU A 668 -0.72 -5.15 34.76
C GLU A 668 0.21 -6.36 34.97
N MET A 669 1.34 -6.39 34.26
CA MET A 669 2.26 -7.53 34.29
C MET A 669 3.00 -7.60 35.64
N GLU A 670 3.26 -6.49 36.31
CA GLU A 670 4.05 -6.43 37.54
C GLU A 670 3.35 -7.00 38.78
N PHE A 671 2.07 -7.39 38.68
CA PHE A 671 1.35 -7.97 39.81
C PHE A 671 1.98 -9.32 40.23
N PRO A 672 2.35 -9.51 41.52
CA PRO A 672 3.10 -10.68 41.95
C PRO A 672 2.38 -12.01 41.67
N GLU A 673 3.08 -12.95 41.05
CA GLU A 673 2.54 -14.25 40.63
C GLU A 673 2.00 -15.06 41.83
N GLU A 674 2.70 -15.07 42.96
CA GLU A 674 2.25 -15.78 44.17
C GLU A 674 0.94 -15.20 44.71
N ALA A 675 0.85 -13.88 44.82
CA ALA A 675 -0.36 -13.19 45.26
C ALA A 675 -1.54 -13.45 44.31
N LEU A 676 -1.31 -13.44 43.00
CA LEU A 676 -2.33 -13.74 41.97
C LEU A 676 -2.84 -15.18 42.08
N ARG A 677 -1.91 -16.13 42.17
CA ARG A 677 -2.23 -17.56 42.31
C ARG A 677 -3.02 -17.83 43.58
N ASP A 678 -2.62 -17.22 44.69
CA ASP A 678 -3.27 -17.41 45.99
C ASP A 678 -4.66 -16.73 46.02
N ALA A 679 -4.82 -15.56 45.39
CA ALA A 679 -6.14 -14.94 45.17
C ALA A 679 -7.08 -15.83 44.33
N LEU A 680 -6.58 -16.48 43.27
CA LEU A 680 -7.37 -17.43 42.46
C LEU A 680 -7.75 -18.71 43.22
N ARG A 681 -6.91 -19.16 44.16
CA ARG A 681 -7.19 -20.33 44.99
C ARG A 681 -8.25 -20.03 46.05
N GLU A 682 -8.06 -18.96 46.81
CA GLU A 682 -8.84 -18.65 48.01
C GLU A 682 -10.05 -17.74 47.75
N GLY A 683 -10.05 -16.99 46.65
CA GLY A 683 -11.13 -16.07 46.30
C GLY A 683 -12.47 -16.78 46.06
N LEU A 684 -13.57 -16.03 46.18
CA LEU A 684 -14.90 -16.51 45.81
C LEU A 684 -15.03 -16.67 44.29
N ASN A 685 -15.98 -17.48 43.84
CA ASN A 685 -16.17 -17.75 42.39
C ASN A 685 -16.31 -16.48 41.54
N GLY A 686 -17.00 -15.45 42.04
CA GLY A 686 -17.12 -14.17 41.34
C GLY A 686 -15.78 -13.44 41.17
N ALA A 687 -14.91 -13.48 42.19
CA ALA A 687 -13.57 -12.90 42.10
C ALA A 687 -12.69 -13.71 41.12
N LYS A 688 -12.77 -15.05 41.16
CA LYS A 688 -12.03 -15.92 40.23
C LYS A 688 -12.38 -15.62 38.77
N ILE A 689 -13.67 -15.43 38.46
CA ILE A 689 -14.13 -15.10 37.11
C ILE A 689 -13.54 -13.76 36.66
N LYS A 690 -13.68 -12.69 37.48
CA LYS A 690 -13.15 -11.36 37.13
C LYS A 690 -11.64 -11.36 36.94
N ILE A 691 -10.91 -12.09 37.79
CA ILE A 691 -9.46 -12.25 37.64
C ILE A 691 -9.15 -12.95 36.31
N LEU A 692 -9.77 -14.11 36.01
CA LEU A 692 -9.54 -14.80 34.74
C LEU A 692 -9.88 -13.94 33.51
N GLN A 693 -10.95 -13.15 33.57
CA GLN A 693 -11.33 -12.22 32.51
C GLN A 693 -10.28 -11.12 32.30
N SER A 694 -9.79 -10.49 33.37
CA SER A 694 -8.72 -9.48 33.26
C SER A 694 -7.42 -10.03 32.67
N LEU A 695 -7.14 -11.33 32.87
CA LEU A 695 -5.94 -11.98 32.33
C LEU A 695 -6.00 -12.22 30.82
N GLN A 696 -7.18 -12.19 30.19
CA GLN A 696 -7.32 -12.41 28.74
C GLN A 696 -6.66 -11.29 27.92
N GLY A 697 -6.57 -10.07 28.48
CA GLY A 697 -5.88 -8.93 27.88
C GLY A 697 -4.36 -8.98 28.05
N ARG A 698 -3.83 -9.86 28.93
CA ARG A 698 -2.39 -9.92 29.16
C ARG A 698 -1.66 -10.46 27.92
N PRO A 699 -0.48 -9.90 27.58
CA PRO A 699 0.35 -10.42 26.50
C PRO A 699 0.84 -11.85 26.76
N ALA A 700 1.07 -12.19 28.03
CA ALA A 700 1.46 -13.50 28.51
C ALA A 700 0.77 -13.82 29.85
N ILE A 701 0.37 -15.07 30.04
CA ILE A 701 -0.30 -15.55 31.26
C ILE A 701 0.72 -16.36 32.09
N PRO A 702 0.85 -16.11 33.41
CA PRO A 702 1.81 -16.83 34.25
C PRO A 702 1.61 -18.35 34.21
N PRO A 703 2.69 -19.16 34.14
CA PRO A 703 2.59 -20.62 34.06
C PRO A 703 1.78 -21.25 35.20
N SER A 704 1.93 -20.75 36.43
CA SER A 704 1.16 -21.28 37.57
C SER A 704 -0.35 -21.05 37.46
N VAL A 705 -0.77 -20.02 36.72
CA VAL A 705 -2.18 -19.74 36.43
C VAL A 705 -2.70 -20.67 35.33
N ILE A 706 -1.89 -20.96 34.30
CA ILE A 706 -2.23 -21.93 33.24
C ILE A 706 -2.42 -23.32 33.86
N GLU A 707 -1.51 -23.75 34.74
CA GLU A 707 -1.62 -25.03 35.46
C GLU A 707 -2.86 -25.09 36.35
N LEU A 708 -3.17 -23.99 37.06
CA LEU A 708 -4.35 -23.90 37.90
C LEU A 708 -5.64 -23.95 37.06
N ALA A 709 -5.71 -23.21 35.96
CA ALA A 709 -6.84 -23.23 35.02
C ALA A 709 -7.04 -24.63 34.42
N ALA A 710 -5.96 -25.29 33.99
CA ALA A 710 -6.03 -26.68 33.50
C ALA A 710 -6.57 -27.64 34.57
N SER A 711 -6.19 -27.46 35.85
CA SER A 711 -6.74 -28.27 36.94
C SER A 711 -8.25 -28.06 37.15
N TRP A 712 -8.76 -26.84 36.89
CA TRP A 712 -10.19 -26.52 37.01
C TRP A 712 -11.01 -27.08 35.85
N VAL A 713 -10.42 -27.17 34.66
CA VAL A 713 -11.01 -27.87 33.51
C VAL A 713 -11.21 -29.35 33.84
N ILE A 714 -10.26 -29.98 34.54
CA ILE A 714 -10.32 -31.40 34.94
C ILE A 714 -11.31 -31.62 36.12
N GLY A 715 -11.34 -30.70 37.09
CA GLY A 715 -12.11 -30.81 38.32
C GLY A 715 -13.60 -30.44 38.24
N GLY A 716 -14.30 -30.53 39.39
CA GLY A 716 -15.74 -30.25 39.54
C GLY A 716 -16.12 -28.79 39.80
N MET A 717 -15.41 -27.82 39.21
CA MET A 717 -15.74 -26.39 39.35
C MET A 717 -17.08 -26.06 38.66
N PRO A 718 -17.81 -25.00 39.04
CA PRO A 718 -19.05 -24.60 38.35
C PRO A 718 -18.87 -24.33 36.85
N PRO A 719 -19.91 -24.52 36.00
CA PRO A 719 -19.79 -24.41 34.54
C PRO A 719 -19.15 -23.11 34.06
N LEU A 720 -19.59 -21.97 34.57
CA LEU A 720 -19.04 -20.66 34.19
C LEU A 720 -17.53 -20.55 34.46
N LEU A 721 -17.04 -21.09 35.59
CA LEU A 721 -15.61 -21.10 35.91
C LEU A 721 -14.82 -22.06 35.01
N ARG A 722 -15.42 -23.19 34.61
CA ARG A 722 -14.80 -24.11 33.64
C ARG A 722 -14.67 -23.43 32.27
N ALA A 723 -15.71 -22.71 31.84
CA ALA A 723 -15.71 -21.96 30.59
C ALA A 723 -14.63 -20.86 30.60
N GLU A 724 -14.56 -20.04 31.65
CA GLU A 724 -13.53 -18.99 31.77
C GLU A 724 -12.11 -19.58 31.83
N ALA A 725 -11.92 -20.71 32.52
CA ALA A 725 -10.64 -21.41 32.51
C ALA A 725 -10.23 -21.86 31.09
N LEU A 726 -11.16 -22.38 30.29
CA LEU A 726 -10.93 -22.74 28.89
C LEU A 726 -10.60 -21.52 28.02
N VAL A 727 -11.24 -20.37 28.26
CA VAL A 727 -10.94 -19.13 27.54
C VAL A 727 -9.52 -18.65 27.85
N VAL A 728 -9.08 -18.69 29.11
CA VAL A 728 -7.71 -18.34 29.50
C VAL A 728 -6.69 -19.30 28.90
N LEU A 729 -6.99 -20.61 28.83
CA LEU A 729 -6.13 -21.59 28.15
C LEU A 729 -6.01 -21.34 26.65
N ARG A 730 -7.07 -20.85 26.00
CA ARG A 730 -6.99 -20.42 24.59
C ARG A 730 -6.10 -19.19 24.43
N ALA A 731 -6.15 -18.26 25.39
CA ALA A 731 -5.37 -17.02 25.35
C ALA A 731 -3.87 -17.21 25.60
N SER A 732 -3.43 -18.33 26.19
CA SER A 732 -2.03 -18.51 26.62
C SER A 732 -1.00 -18.63 25.50
N ARG A 733 -1.39 -18.71 24.21
CA ARG A 733 -0.53 -18.76 23.00
C ARG A 733 0.62 -19.77 23.03
N THR A 734 0.61 -20.70 23.98
CA THR A 734 1.54 -21.80 24.17
C THR A 734 0.88 -23.11 23.73
N ASP A 735 1.65 -24.01 23.13
CA ASP A 735 1.15 -25.34 22.77
C ASP A 735 0.76 -26.08 24.05
N LEU A 736 -0.54 -26.38 24.19
CA LEU A 736 -1.05 -27.08 25.36
C LEU A 736 -0.53 -28.52 25.35
N THR A 737 -0.10 -29.01 26.52
CA THR A 737 0.33 -30.41 26.63
C THR A 737 -0.80 -31.36 26.24
N ASN A 738 -0.47 -32.54 25.69
CA ASN A 738 -1.47 -33.52 25.28
C ASN A 738 -2.43 -33.92 26.42
N ASN A 739 -1.97 -33.88 27.68
CA ASN A 739 -2.80 -34.15 28.85
C ASN A 739 -3.90 -33.08 29.03
N VAL A 740 -3.57 -31.81 28.81
CA VAL A 740 -4.54 -30.69 28.86
C VAL A 740 -5.49 -30.79 27.68
N LEU A 741 -5.00 -31.09 26.47
CA LEU A 741 -5.86 -31.29 25.29
C LEU A 741 -6.88 -32.42 25.51
N MET A 742 -6.47 -33.56 26.09
CA MET A 742 -7.41 -34.63 26.40
C MET A 742 -8.42 -34.25 27.50
N ALA A 743 -8.03 -33.40 28.46
CA ALA A 743 -8.98 -32.85 29.43
C ALA A 743 -10.01 -31.93 28.76
N VAL A 744 -9.60 -31.11 27.79
CA VAL A 744 -10.50 -30.28 26.97
C VAL A 744 -11.47 -31.16 26.17
N VAL A 745 -11.00 -32.26 25.57
CA VAL A 745 -11.84 -33.21 24.83
C VAL A 745 -12.91 -33.83 25.74
N GLN A 746 -12.58 -34.16 26.99
CA GLN A 746 -13.57 -34.66 27.95
C GLN A 746 -14.67 -33.63 28.28
N ARG A 747 -14.42 -32.32 28.11
CA ARG A 747 -15.42 -31.26 28.30
C ARG A 747 -16.31 -31.03 27.09
N LEU A 748 -16.04 -31.69 25.95
CA LEU A 748 -17.00 -31.71 24.85
C LEU A 748 -18.31 -32.39 25.24
N GLY A 749 -18.31 -33.30 26.22
CA GLY A 749 -19.52 -33.95 26.75
C GLY A 749 -20.14 -33.28 27.98
N ASP A 750 -19.77 -32.03 28.27
CA ASP A 750 -20.28 -31.30 29.44
C ASP A 750 -21.78 -30.98 29.31
N GLU A 751 -22.52 -30.94 30.43
CA GLU A 751 -23.95 -30.59 30.44
C GLU A 751 -24.19 -29.15 29.99
N ASP A 752 -23.23 -28.24 30.25
CA ASP A 752 -23.33 -26.82 29.90
C ASP A 752 -22.82 -26.53 28.49
N ALA A 753 -23.67 -25.92 27.65
CA ALA A 753 -23.34 -25.60 26.26
C ALA A 753 -22.19 -24.58 26.15
N GLY A 754 -22.06 -23.63 27.09
CA GLY A 754 -20.97 -22.66 27.13
C GLY A 754 -19.61 -23.33 27.35
N VAL A 755 -19.57 -24.36 28.21
CA VAL A 755 -18.36 -25.18 28.42
C VAL A 755 -18.01 -25.99 27.16
N ARG A 756 -19.00 -26.64 26.52
CA ARG A 756 -18.79 -27.38 25.26
C ARG A 756 -18.25 -26.47 24.16
N TRP A 757 -18.85 -25.29 24.01
CA TRP A 757 -18.42 -24.28 23.06
C TRP A 757 -16.98 -23.82 23.35
N ALA A 758 -16.67 -23.43 24.59
CA ALA A 758 -15.33 -22.96 24.97
C ALA A 758 -14.27 -24.04 24.71
N ALA A 759 -14.59 -25.30 24.97
CA ALA A 759 -13.70 -26.43 24.68
C ALA A 759 -13.38 -26.55 23.18
N LEU A 760 -14.39 -26.44 22.30
CA LEU A 760 -14.17 -26.43 20.84
C LEU A 760 -13.33 -25.24 20.39
N ARG A 761 -13.50 -24.06 21.01
CA ARG A 761 -12.69 -22.86 20.70
C ARG A 761 -11.22 -23.02 21.05
N VAL A 762 -10.88 -23.80 22.08
CA VAL A 762 -9.49 -24.15 22.40
C VAL A 762 -8.91 -25.05 21.29
N LEU A 763 -9.69 -26.01 20.80
CA LEU A 763 -9.26 -26.97 19.76
C LEU A 763 -9.10 -26.31 18.38
N GLU A 764 -9.94 -25.34 18.00
CA GLU A 764 -9.82 -24.60 16.73
C GLU A 764 -8.45 -23.92 16.57
N GLY A 765 -7.85 -23.46 17.67
CA GLY A 765 -6.54 -22.80 17.66
C GLY A 765 -5.33 -23.71 17.47
N GLN A 766 -5.52 -25.03 17.39
CA GLN A 766 -4.44 -26.01 17.30
C GLN A 766 -4.12 -26.36 15.84
N SER A 767 -2.84 -26.34 15.49
CA SER A 767 -2.35 -26.52 14.11
C SER A 767 -2.44 -27.97 13.60
N SER A 768 -2.52 -28.96 14.48
CA SER A 768 -2.73 -30.37 14.12
C SER A 768 -3.50 -31.10 15.22
N LEU A 769 -4.63 -31.71 14.88
CA LEU A 769 -5.44 -32.49 15.81
C LEU A 769 -5.38 -33.98 15.47
N SER A 770 -5.44 -34.84 16.48
CA SER A 770 -5.51 -36.30 16.27
C SER A 770 -6.89 -36.72 15.77
N ASN A 771 -6.99 -37.86 15.09
CA ASN A 771 -8.26 -38.41 14.63
C ASN A 771 -9.25 -38.67 15.78
N GLU A 772 -8.77 -38.95 17.00
CA GLU A 772 -9.61 -39.09 18.18
C GLU A 772 -10.30 -37.78 18.56
N ILE A 773 -9.58 -36.65 18.48
CA ILE A 773 -10.12 -35.31 18.74
C ILE A 773 -11.12 -34.92 17.65
N LEU A 774 -10.80 -35.20 16.39
CA LEU A 774 -11.71 -34.95 15.26
C LEU A 774 -13.00 -35.77 15.42
N ALA A 775 -12.90 -37.04 15.81
CA ALA A 775 -14.08 -37.86 16.09
C ALA A 775 -14.96 -37.29 17.21
N ALA A 776 -14.35 -36.74 18.28
CA ALA A 776 -15.08 -36.09 19.35
C ALA A 776 -15.77 -34.78 18.89
N ALA A 777 -15.14 -34.01 18.00
CA ALA A 777 -15.75 -32.83 17.39
C ALA A 777 -16.93 -33.21 16.47
N ILE A 778 -16.82 -34.29 15.68
CA ILE A 778 -17.92 -34.80 14.84
C ILE A 778 -19.16 -35.13 15.67
N GLN A 779 -18.98 -35.73 16.86
CA GLN A 779 -20.11 -36.02 17.76
C GLN A 779 -20.83 -34.75 18.24
N ARG A 780 -20.20 -33.58 18.16
CA ARG A 780 -20.81 -32.28 18.48
C ARG A 780 -21.51 -31.61 17.31
N LEU A 781 -21.43 -32.16 16.10
CA LEU A 781 -22.27 -31.71 14.99
C LEU A 781 -23.76 -31.98 15.27
N CYS A 782 -24.10 -32.95 16.13
CA CYS A 782 -25.48 -33.25 16.54
C CYS A 782 -25.87 -32.63 17.89
N ASP A 783 -25.15 -31.60 18.34
CA ASP A 783 -25.45 -30.92 19.60
C ASP A 783 -26.78 -30.14 19.51
N GLU A 784 -27.47 -30.00 20.64
CA GLU A 784 -28.71 -29.22 20.73
C GLU A 784 -28.47 -27.72 20.51
N ASP A 785 -27.30 -27.22 20.90
CA ASP A 785 -26.94 -25.81 20.79
C ASP A 785 -26.28 -25.51 19.44
N ALA A 786 -26.84 -24.53 18.71
CA ALA A 786 -26.33 -24.14 17.39
C ALA A 786 -24.90 -23.58 17.44
N GLY A 787 -24.54 -22.86 18.50
CA GLY A 787 -23.19 -22.35 18.70
C GLY A 787 -22.16 -23.46 18.86
N VAL A 788 -22.51 -24.54 19.56
CA VAL A 788 -21.67 -25.75 19.67
C VAL A 788 -21.52 -26.46 18.33
N ARG A 789 -22.61 -26.61 17.56
CA ARG A 789 -22.56 -27.20 16.20
C ARG A 789 -21.64 -26.38 15.27
N TYR A 790 -21.80 -25.06 15.28
CA TYR A 790 -20.95 -24.12 14.53
C TYR A 790 -19.48 -24.24 14.93
N ALA A 791 -19.17 -24.19 16.23
CA ALA A 791 -17.80 -24.31 16.73
C ALA A 791 -17.16 -25.65 16.35
N ALA A 792 -17.94 -26.74 16.28
CA ALA A 792 -17.45 -28.04 15.83
C ALA A 792 -17.06 -28.04 14.35
N LEU A 793 -17.85 -27.39 13.47
CA LEU A 793 -17.51 -27.23 12.05
C LEU A 793 -16.25 -26.37 11.86
N ARG A 794 -16.06 -25.33 12.68
CA ARG A 794 -14.86 -24.48 12.66
C ARG A 794 -13.58 -25.25 12.98
N VAL A 795 -13.64 -26.22 13.91
CA VAL A 795 -12.51 -27.12 14.19
C VAL A 795 -12.13 -27.96 12.96
N LEU A 796 -13.13 -28.38 12.17
CA LEU A 796 -12.92 -29.19 10.96
C LEU A 796 -12.40 -28.36 9.78
N GLU A 797 -12.87 -27.13 9.58
CA GLU A 797 -12.41 -26.23 8.50
C GLU A 797 -10.89 -25.99 8.54
N GLY A 798 -10.30 -25.92 9.74
CA GLY A 798 -8.86 -25.69 9.92
C GLY A 798 -7.96 -26.87 9.54
N GLN A 799 -8.50 -28.03 9.15
CA GLN A 799 -7.72 -29.23 8.87
C GLN A 799 -7.47 -29.43 7.36
N SER A 800 -6.25 -29.80 7.00
CA SER A 800 -5.78 -29.88 5.60
C SER A 800 -6.23 -31.13 4.83
N SER A 801 -6.70 -32.18 5.50
CA SER A 801 -7.24 -33.38 4.87
C SER A 801 -8.33 -34.01 5.73
N LEU A 802 -9.55 -34.12 5.20
CA LEU A 802 -10.69 -34.72 5.88
C LEU A 802 -11.09 -36.05 5.22
N SER A 803 -11.52 -37.01 6.03
CA SER A 803 -12.04 -38.28 5.50
C SER A 803 -13.45 -38.11 4.94
N ASN A 804 -13.87 -39.00 4.04
CA ASN A 804 -15.24 -38.99 3.48
C ASN A 804 -16.33 -39.10 4.57
N GLU A 805 -16.04 -39.75 5.69
CA GLU A 805 -16.96 -39.83 6.83
C GLU A 805 -17.18 -38.45 7.48
N ILE A 806 -16.11 -37.64 7.61
CA ILE A 806 -16.20 -36.27 8.12
C ILE A 806 -16.98 -35.40 7.14
N LEU A 807 -16.68 -35.52 5.84
CA LEU A 807 -17.37 -34.75 4.80
C LEU A 807 -18.86 -35.08 4.75
N ALA A 808 -19.23 -36.36 4.91
CA ALA A 808 -20.63 -36.78 5.00
C ALA A 808 -21.32 -36.21 6.25
N ALA A 809 -20.63 -36.20 7.40
CA ALA A 809 -21.17 -35.61 8.62
C ALA A 809 -21.37 -34.09 8.51
N ALA A 810 -20.45 -33.38 7.86
CA ALA A 810 -20.60 -31.96 7.56
C ALA A 810 -21.75 -31.73 6.56
N ALA A 811 -21.87 -32.56 5.51
CA ALA A 811 -22.96 -32.47 4.53
C ALA A 811 -24.36 -32.65 5.17
N GLN A 812 -24.48 -33.47 6.22
CA GLN A 812 -25.73 -33.58 6.99
C GLN A 812 -26.13 -32.29 7.72
N ARG A 813 -25.19 -31.34 7.94
CA ARG A 813 -25.46 -30.02 8.53
C ARG A 813 -25.84 -28.96 7.51
N LEU A 814 -25.83 -29.28 6.22
CA LEU A 814 -26.45 -28.41 5.22
C LEU A 814 -27.95 -28.25 5.47
N GLY A 815 -28.60 -29.24 6.09
CA GLY A 815 -30.01 -29.18 6.50
C GLY A 815 -30.32 -28.50 7.84
N ASP A 816 -29.34 -27.86 8.48
CA ASP A 816 -29.52 -27.28 9.82
C ASP A 816 -30.51 -26.10 9.82
N GLU A 817 -31.20 -25.90 10.94
CA GLU A 817 -32.14 -24.78 11.12
C GLU A 817 -31.41 -23.43 11.16
N ASP A 818 -30.16 -23.43 11.65
CA ASP A 818 -29.35 -22.23 11.83
C ASP A 818 -28.49 -21.95 10.58
N ALA A 819 -28.57 -20.73 10.05
CA ALA A 819 -27.87 -20.32 8.84
C ALA A 819 -26.34 -20.32 9.00
N ASP A 820 -25.82 -19.96 10.18
CA ASP A 820 -24.37 -19.95 10.44
C ASP A 820 -23.82 -21.38 10.43
N VAL A 821 -24.60 -22.35 10.92
CA VAL A 821 -24.25 -23.78 10.87
C VAL A 821 -24.26 -24.29 9.42
N ARG A 822 -25.28 -23.93 8.62
CA ARG A 822 -25.33 -24.29 7.19
C ARG A 822 -24.13 -23.71 6.43
N TYR A 823 -23.82 -22.44 6.67
CA TYR A 823 -22.68 -21.75 6.07
C TYR A 823 -21.34 -22.41 6.46
N ALA A 824 -21.12 -22.65 7.75
CA ALA A 824 -19.90 -23.30 8.23
C ALA A 824 -19.73 -24.71 7.66
N ALA A 825 -20.82 -25.44 7.43
CA ALA A 825 -20.78 -26.76 6.79
C ALA A 825 -20.33 -26.68 5.33
N LEU A 826 -20.80 -25.69 4.57
CA LEU A 826 -20.34 -25.45 3.19
C LEU A 826 -18.85 -25.07 3.14
N ARG A 827 -18.38 -24.28 4.10
CA ARG A 827 -16.96 -23.89 4.23
C ARG A 827 -16.03 -25.09 4.42
N VAL A 828 -16.46 -26.10 5.18
CA VAL A 828 -15.71 -27.36 5.33
C VAL A 828 -15.60 -28.10 3.99
N LEU A 829 -16.62 -28.02 3.13
CA LEU A 829 -16.67 -28.72 1.84
C LEU A 829 -15.92 -27.98 0.71
N GLU A 830 -15.87 -26.65 0.73
CA GLU A 830 -15.29 -25.79 -0.32
C GLU A 830 -13.81 -26.12 -0.62
N GLY A 831 -13.05 -26.55 0.39
CA GLY A 831 -11.62 -26.90 0.25
C GLY A 831 -11.34 -28.26 -0.40
N GLN A 832 -12.36 -29.03 -0.79
CA GLN A 832 -12.19 -30.41 -1.25
C GLN A 832 -12.24 -30.51 -2.79
N SER A 833 -11.16 -31.06 -3.36
CA SER A 833 -11.00 -31.23 -4.82
C SER A 833 -11.88 -32.30 -5.46
N SER A 834 -12.49 -33.19 -4.66
CA SER A 834 -13.39 -34.23 -5.13
C SER A 834 -14.41 -34.54 -4.04
N LEU A 835 -15.68 -34.26 -4.31
CA LEU A 835 -16.81 -34.61 -3.45
C LEU A 835 -17.64 -35.71 -4.11
N SER A 836 -18.42 -36.46 -3.33
CA SER A 836 -19.36 -37.45 -3.87
C SER A 836 -20.61 -36.78 -4.43
N ASP A 837 -21.27 -37.43 -5.39
CA ASP A 837 -22.51 -36.92 -6.00
C ASP A 837 -23.61 -36.63 -4.97
N GLU A 838 -23.68 -37.42 -3.89
CA GLU A 838 -24.62 -37.20 -2.77
C GLU A 838 -24.35 -35.86 -2.05
N ILE A 839 -23.07 -35.51 -1.83
CA ILE A 839 -22.68 -34.25 -1.18
C ILE A 839 -22.92 -33.08 -2.15
N LEU A 840 -22.61 -33.25 -3.43
CA LEU A 840 -22.86 -32.23 -4.46
C LEU A 840 -24.36 -31.94 -4.61
N ALA A 841 -25.21 -32.98 -4.58
CA ALA A 841 -26.66 -32.82 -4.59
C ALA A 841 -27.15 -32.08 -3.33
N ALA A 842 -26.60 -32.40 -2.15
CA ALA A 842 -26.95 -31.69 -0.91
C ALA A 842 -26.51 -30.22 -0.94
N ALA A 843 -25.34 -29.90 -1.49
CA ALA A 843 -24.90 -28.53 -1.72
C ALA A 843 -25.79 -27.80 -2.74
N ALA A 844 -26.16 -28.47 -3.84
CA ALA A 844 -27.07 -27.92 -4.85
C ALA A 844 -28.46 -27.59 -4.28
N GLN A 845 -28.96 -28.37 -3.31
CA GLN A 845 -30.20 -28.03 -2.59
C GLN A 845 -30.10 -26.72 -1.78
N ARG A 846 -28.90 -26.27 -1.41
CA ARG A 846 -28.67 -24.99 -0.73
C ARG A 846 -28.57 -23.80 -1.67
N LEU A 847 -28.61 -24.02 -2.99
CA LEU A 847 -28.79 -22.91 -3.93
C LEU A 847 -30.13 -22.20 -3.71
N GLY A 848 -31.15 -22.87 -3.14
CA GLY A 848 -32.44 -22.27 -2.78
C GLY A 848 -32.56 -21.76 -1.36
N ASP A 849 -31.45 -21.61 -0.62
CA ASP A 849 -31.49 -21.14 0.76
C ASP A 849 -31.99 -19.70 0.87
N GLU A 850 -32.65 -19.37 1.99
CA GLU A 850 -33.13 -18.01 2.26
C GLU A 850 -31.95 -17.03 2.44
N ASP A 851 -30.83 -17.53 2.98
CA ASP A 851 -29.64 -16.75 3.25
C ASP A 851 -28.71 -16.67 2.03
N ALA A 852 -28.38 -15.46 1.59
CA ALA A 852 -27.55 -15.23 0.40
C ALA A 852 -26.10 -15.70 0.58
N ASP A 853 -25.55 -15.66 1.80
CA ASP A 853 -24.22 -16.16 2.11
C ASP A 853 -24.17 -17.69 2.00
N VAL A 854 -25.23 -18.38 2.44
CA VAL A 854 -25.39 -19.83 2.25
C VAL A 854 -25.51 -20.18 0.77
N ARG A 855 -26.35 -19.47 0.00
CA ARG A 855 -26.47 -19.69 -1.46
C ARG A 855 -25.12 -19.53 -2.16
N ARG A 856 -24.37 -18.48 -1.81
CA ARG A 856 -23.05 -18.19 -2.40
C ARG A 856 -22.00 -19.22 -2.01
N ALA A 857 -21.95 -19.64 -0.75
CA ALA A 857 -21.05 -20.69 -0.31
C ALA A 857 -21.33 -22.03 -1.02
N ALA A 858 -22.61 -22.35 -1.27
CA ALA A 858 -22.99 -23.54 -2.03
C ALA A 858 -22.47 -23.49 -3.47
N LEU A 859 -22.56 -22.34 -4.15
CA LEU A 859 -21.98 -22.15 -5.48
C LEU A 859 -20.46 -22.32 -5.50
N ARG A 860 -19.74 -21.83 -4.48
CA ARG A 860 -18.28 -22.02 -4.40
C ARG A 860 -17.87 -23.48 -4.23
N VAL A 861 -18.63 -24.26 -3.47
CA VAL A 861 -18.42 -25.72 -3.37
C VAL A 861 -18.53 -26.38 -4.75
N LEU A 862 -19.50 -25.96 -5.55
CA LEU A 862 -19.73 -26.50 -6.90
C LEU A 862 -18.69 -26.01 -7.93
N GLU A 863 -18.23 -24.76 -7.82
CA GLU A 863 -17.23 -24.14 -8.70
C GLU A 863 -15.90 -24.94 -8.72
N GLY A 864 -15.51 -25.51 -7.58
CA GLY A 864 -14.30 -26.32 -7.46
C GLY A 864 -14.38 -27.71 -8.13
N GLN A 865 -15.53 -28.10 -8.70
CA GLN A 865 -15.74 -29.43 -9.25
C GLN A 865 -15.63 -29.45 -10.78
N SER A 866 -14.83 -30.38 -11.29
CA SER A 866 -14.54 -30.51 -12.73
C SER A 866 -15.67 -31.11 -13.57
N SER A 867 -16.66 -31.74 -12.96
CA SER A 867 -17.80 -32.36 -13.65
C SER A 867 -19.03 -32.30 -12.74
N LEU A 868 -20.09 -31.64 -13.20
CA LEU A 868 -21.37 -31.56 -12.50
C LEU A 868 -22.48 -32.21 -13.34
N SER A 869 -23.53 -32.71 -12.69
CA SER A 869 -24.69 -33.25 -13.40
C SER A 869 -25.57 -32.15 -13.99
N ASP A 870 -26.31 -32.46 -15.05
CA ASP A 870 -27.24 -31.51 -15.70
C ASP A 870 -28.28 -30.92 -14.70
N GLU A 871 -28.71 -31.71 -13.72
CA GLU A 871 -29.62 -31.25 -12.66
C GLU A 871 -28.99 -30.15 -11.79
N ILE A 872 -27.70 -30.29 -11.44
CA ILE A 872 -26.96 -29.28 -10.67
C ILE A 872 -26.71 -28.04 -11.52
N LEU A 873 -26.36 -28.21 -12.79
CA LEU A 873 -26.16 -27.09 -13.72
C LEU A 873 -27.45 -26.31 -13.95
N ALA A 874 -28.59 -26.99 -14.06
CA ALA A 874 -29.90 -26.34 -14.13
C ALA A 874 -30.22 -25.56 -12.84
N ALA A 875 -29.92 -26.14 -11.66
CA ALA A 875 -30.11 -25.45 -10.38
C ALA A 875 -29.21 -24.21 -10.24
N ALA A 876 -27.96 -24.28 -10.70
CA ALA A 876 -27.06 -23.12 -10.79
C ALA A 876 -27.59 -22.08 -11.78
N ALA A 877 -28.08 -22.49 -12.95
CA ALA A 877 -28.67 -21.59 -13.95
C ALA A 877 -29.91 -20.86 -13.41
N GLN A 878 -30.72 -21.50 -12.56
CA GLN A 878 -31.84 -20.82 -11.88
C GLN A 878 -31.38 -19.69 -10.95
N ARG A 879 -30.12 -19.69 -10.48
CA ARG A 879 -29.53 -18.59 -9.68
C ARG A 879 -29.01 -17.43 -10.51
N LEU A 880 -29.06 -17.52 -11.84
CA LEU A 880 -28.84 -16.35 -12.70
C LEU A 880 -29.93 -15.29 -12.50
N GLY A 881 -31.10 -15.65 -11.99
CA GLY A 881 -32.18 -14.72 -11.63
C GLY A 881 -32.17 -14.25 -10.16
N ASP A 882 -31.14 -14.55 -9.39
CA ASP A 882 -31.08 -14.19 -7.96
C ASP A 882 -31.04 -12.66 -7.75
N GLU A 883 -31.59 -12.19 -6.63
CA GLU A 883 -31.56 -10.76 -6.27
C GLU A 883 -30.14 -10.29 -5.95
N ASP A 884 -29.30 -11.17 -5.38
CA ASP A 884 -27.93 -10.87 -5.04
C ASP A 884 -27.00 -11.05 -6.25
N ALA A 885 -26.35 -9.97 -6.68
CA ALA A 885 -25.44 -9.96 -7.83
C ALA A 885 -24.20 -10.85 -7.63
N ASP A 886 -23.73 -11.04 -6.41
CA ASP A 886 -22.62 -11.95 -6.10
C ASP A 886 -23.07 -13.42 -6.21
N VAL A 887 -24.33 -13.74 -5.89
CA VAL A 887 -24.91 -15.07 -6.16
C VAL A 887 -25.06 -15.31 -7.67
N ARG A 888 -25.59 -14.34 -8.42
CA ARG A 888 -25.66 -14.42 -9.90
C ARG A 888 -24.29 -14.66 -10.52
N ARG A 889 -23.27 -13.94 -10.06
CA ARG A 889 -21.89 -14.07 -10.54
C ARG A 889 -21.28 -15.42 -10.20
N ALA A 890 -21.45 -15.89 -8.97
CA ALA A 890 -20.96 -17.20 -8.56
C ALA A 890 -21.61 -18.33 -9.38
N ALA A 891 -22.89 -18.20 -9.72
CA ALA A 891 -23.58 -19.15 -10.60
C ALA A 891 -22.96 -19.20 -12.00
N LEU A 892 -22.62 -18.05 -12.59
CA LEU A 892 -21.93 -18.00 -13.88
C LEU A 892 -20.54 -18.64 -13.84
N ARG A 893 -19.78 -18.49 -12.74
CA ARG A 893 -18.47 -19.15 -12.58
C ARG A 893 -18.57 -20.67 -12.54
N VAL A 894 -19.59 -21.20 -11.86
CA VAL A 894 -19.88 -22.65 -11.88
C VAL A 894 -20.09 -23.13 -13.31
N LEU A 895 -20.84 -22.37 -14.12
CA LEU A 895 -21.14 -22.68 -15.51
C LEU A 895 -19.91 -22.53 -16.43
N GLU A 896 -19.06 -21.52 -16.20
CA GLU A 896 -17.84 -21.25 -17.00
C GLU A 896 -16.87 -22.43 -16.98
N GLY A 897 -16.78 -23.13 -15.85
CA GLY A 897 -15.91 -24.32 -15.70
C GLY A 897 -16.37 -25.56 -16.47
N GLN A 898 -17.56 -25.54 -17.08
CA GLN A 898 -18.14 -26.72 -17.75
C GLN A 898 -17.88 -26.72 -19.25
N SER A 899 -17.44 -27.87 -19.76
CA SER A 899 -17.08 -28.04 -21.19
C SER A 899 -18.28 -28.09 -22.16
N SER A 900 -19.49 -28.37 -21.66
CA SER A 900 -20.72 -28.41 -22.46
C SER A 900 -21.91 -27.96 -21.64
N LEU A 901 -22.66 -26.98 -22.13
CA LEU A 901 -23.89 -26.47 -21.52
C LEU A 901 -25.07 -26.61 -22.49
N SER A 902 -26.29 -26.75 -21.96
CA SER A 902 -27.49 -26.77 -22.79
C SER A 902 -27.87 -25.37 -23.30
N ASP A 903 -28.55 -25.32 -24.45
CA ASP A 903 -29.03 -24.05 -25.03
C ASP A 903 -29.92 -23.25 -24.07
N GLU A 904 -30.69 -23.91 -23.19
CA GLU A 904 -31.50 -23.24 -22.16
C GLU A 904 -30.62 -22.48 -21.15
N ILE A 905 -29.51 -23.09 -20.71
CA ILE A 905 -28.55 -22.44 -19.81
C ILE A 905 -27.82 -21.30 -20.53
N LEU A 906 -27.41 -21.52 -21.79
CA LEU A 906 -26.76 -20.49 -22.59
C LEU A 906 -27.69 -19.31 -22.89
N ALA A 907 -28.98 -19.55 -23.13
CA ALA A 907 -29.97 -18.49 -23.27
C ALA A 907 -30.13 -17.67 -21.98
N ALA A 908 -30.15 -18.33 -20.82
CA ALA A 908 -30.17 -17.65 -19.52
C ALA A 908 -28.89 -16.83 -19.29
N ALA A 909 -27.72 -17.34 -19.67
CA ALA A 909 -26.46 -16.58 -19.62
C ALA A 909 -26.48 -15.39 -20.60
N ALA A 910 -27.00 -15.55 -21.81
CA ALA A 910 -27.14 -14.47 -22.79
C ALA A 910 -28.03 -13.33 -22.27
N GLN A 911 -29.10 -13.65 -21.53
CA GLN A 911 -29.91 -12.63 -20.86
C GLN A 911 -29.13 -11.82 -19.82
N ARG A 912 -28.08 -12.39 -19.19
CA ARG A 912 -27.22 -11.71 -18.22
C ARG A 912 -26.14 -10.82 -18.86
N LEU A 913 -26.02 -10.77 -20.19
CA LEU A 913 -25.20 -9.76 -20.86
C LEU A 913 -25.69 -8.33 -20.60
N GLY A 914 -26.99 -8.16 -20.32
CA GLY A 914 -27.61 -6.89 -19.91
C GLY A 914 -27.83 -6.74 -18.40
N ASP A 915 -27.10 -7.49 -17.57
CA ASP A 915 -27.21 -7.34 -16.10
C ASP A 915 -26.69 -5.98 -15.62
N GLU A 916 -27.28 -5.44 -14.56
CA GLU A 916 -26.87 -4.17 -13.93
C GLU A 916 -25.46 -4.22 -13.32
N ASP A 917 -25.02 -5.40 -12.88
CA ASP A 917 -23.69 -5.60 -12.31
C ASP A 917 -22.69 -6.00 -13.40
N ALA A 918 -21.68 -5.15 -13.61
CA ALA A 918 -20.64 -5.38 -14.63
C ALA A 918 -19.88 -6.70 -14.44
N GLY A 919 -19.73 -7.18 -13.19
CA GLY A 919 -19.10 -8.47 -12.93
C GLY A 919 -19.95 -9.66 -13.38
N VAL A 920 -21.29 -9.55 -13.28
CA VAL A 920 -22.23 -10.53 -13.82
C VAL A 920 -22.19 -10.51 -15.35
N ARG A 921 -22.20 -9.33 -15.99
CA ARG A 921 -22.07 -9.20 -17.46
C ARG A 921 -20.80 -9.86 -17.97
N TRP A 922 -19.68 -9.61 -17.30
CA TRP A 922 -18.38 -10.18 -17.67
C TRP A 922 -18.36 -11.70 -17.55
N ALA A 923 -18.87 -12.26 -16.45
CA ALA A 923 -18.95 -13.70 -16.27
C ALA A 923 -19.89 -14.36 -17.30
N ALA A 924 -21.01 -13.70 -17.63
CA ALA A 924 -21.96 -14.19 -18.62
C ALA A 924 -21.33 -14.27 -20.02
N ARG A 925 -20.58 -13.23 -20.39
CA ARG A 925 -19.79 -13.21 -21.62
C ARG A 925 -18.77 -14.36 -21.66
N ARG A 926 -18.05 -14.62 -20.57
CA ARG A 926 -17.04 -15.71 -20.51
C ARG A 926 -17.66 -17.09 -20.69
N VAL A 927 -18.82 -17.35 -20.07
CA VAL A 927 -19.58 -18.58 -20.27
C VAL A 927 -19.90 -18.80 -21.75
N LEU A 928 -20.35 -17.76 -22.45
CA LEU A 928 -20.72 -17.81 -23.86
C LEU A 928 -19.50 -17.92 -24.79
N GLU A 929 -18.42 -17.18 -24.53
CA GLU A 929 -17.17 -17.24 -25.31
C GLU A 929 -16.45 -18.59 -25.15
N GLY A 930 -16.68 -19.31 -24.05
CA GLY A 930 -16.13 -20.65 -23.82
C GLY A 930 -16.78 -21.74 -24.67
N GLN A 931 -17.92 -21.48 -25.33
CA GLN A 931 -18.61 -22.47 -26.15
C GLN A 931 -18.08 -22.48 -27.59
N SER A 932 -17.84 -23.68 -28.12
CA SER A 932 -17.29 -23.87 -29.47
C SER A 932 -18.23 -23.46 -30.62
N SER A 933 -19.54 -23.45 -30.38
CA SER A 933 -20.56 -22.96 -31.32
C SER A 933 -21.82 -22.55 -30.55
N LEU A 934 -22.44 -21.43 -30.92
CA LEU A 934 -23.71 -20.96 -30.34
C LEU A 934 -24.83 -21.13 -31.37
N SER A 935 -26.06 -21.41 -30.89
CA SER A 935 -27.24 -21.50 -31.76
C SER A 935 -27.75 -20.11 -32.16
N ASP A 936 -28.48 -20.04 -33.29
CA ASP A 936 -29.02 -18.79 -33.83
C ASP A 936 -29.89 -18.03 -32.83
N GLU A 937 -30.59 -18.74 -31.94
CA GLU A 937 -31.41 -18.14 -30.88
C GLU A 937 -30.55 -17.38 -29.86
N ILE A 938 -29.41 -17.95 -29.47
CA ILE A 938 -28.46 -17.32 -28.54
C ILE A 938 -27.79 -16.11 -29.21
N LEU A 939 -27.43 -16.24 -30.48
CA LEU A 939 -26.85 -15.14 -31.27
C LEU A 939 -27.85 -13.99 -31.45
N ALA A 940 -29.12 -14.28 -31.70
CA ALA A 940 -30.17 -13.29 -31.76
C ALA A 940 -30.38 -12.60 -30.38
N ALA A 941 -30.33 -13.35 -29.29
CA ALA A 941 -30.43 -12.79 -27.94
C ALA A 941 -29.26 -11.84 -27.61
N ALA A 942 -28.02 -12.19 -28.02
CA ALA A 942 -26.88 -11.30 -27.92
C ALA A 942 -27.06 -10.06 -28.82
N ALA A 943 -27.50 -10.23 -30.07
CA ALA A 943 -27.74 -9.13 -31.00
C ALA A 943 -28.80 -8.13 -30.51
N GLN A 944 -29.83 -8.58 -29.78
CA GLN A 944 -30.80 -7.68 -29.14
C GLN A 944 -30.16 -6.71 -28.13
N ARG A 945 -29.04 -7.08 -27.51
CA ARG A 945 -28.31 -6.21 -26.56
C ARG A 945 -27.47 -5.13 -27.25
N LEU A 946 -27.32 -5.18 -28.58
CA LEU A 946 -26.66 -4.10 -29.33
C LEU A 946 -27.43 -2.79 -29.24
N GLY A 947 -28.75 -2.82 -29.00
CA GLY A 947 -29.60 -1.64 -28.83
C GLY A 947 -29.60 -1.03 -27.42
N ASP A 948 -28.82 -1.56 -26.48
CA ASP A 948 -28.83 -1.11 -25.09
C ASP A 948 -28.24 0.30 -24.90
N GLU A 949 -28.68 1.03 -23.87
CA GLU A 949 -28.17 2.36 -23.55
C GLU A 949 -26.75 2.30 -22.97
N ASP A 950 -26.40 1.23 -22.26
CA ASP A 950 -25.05 1.03 -21.68
C ASP A 950 -24.06 0.52 -22.74
N ALA A 951 -23.00 1.29 -22.99
CA ALA A 951 -21.94 0.94 -23.95
C ALA A 951 -21.24 -0.38 -23.59
N ASP A 952 -21.11 -0.72 -22.31
CA ASP A 952 -20.53 -2.00 -21.88
C ASP A 952 -21.39 -3.19 -22.30
N VAL A 953 -22.71 -3.04 -22.23
CA VAL A 953 -23.67 -4.08 -22.63
C VAL A 953 -23.58 -4.31 -24.14
N ARG A 954 -23.53 -3.21 -24.92
CA ARG A 954 -23.32 -3.26 -26.37
C ARG A 954 -21.98 -3.92 -26.72
N TYR A 955 -20.91 -3.54 -26.04
CA TYR A 955 -19.58 -4.12 -26.21
C TYR A 955 -19.54 -5.62 -25.88
N ALA A 956 -20.11 -6.02 -24.75
CA ALA A 956 -20.17 -7.42 -24.34
C ALA A 956 -20.92 -8.29 -25.36
N ALA A 957 -22.02 -7.77 -25.91
CA ALA A 957 -22.77 -8.43 -26.97
C ALA A 957 -21.95 -8.60 -28.25
N LEU A 958 -21.25 -7.55 -28.72
CA LEU A 958 -20.37 -7.63 -29.89
C LEU A 958 -19.24 -8.64 -29.71
N ARG A 959 -18.68 -8.73 -28.50
CA ARG A 959 -17.61 -9.68 -28.19
C ARG A 959 -18.05 -11.14 -28.23
N VAL A 960 -19.30 -11.43 -27.87
CA VAL A 960 -19.89 -12.78 -28.05
C VAL A 960 -20.07 -13.10 -29.53
N LEU A 961 -20.43 -12.11 -30.35
CA LEU A 961 -20.62 -12.27 -31.79
C LEU A 961 -19.30 -12.39 -32.58
N GLU A 962 -18.21 -11.75 -32.12
CA GLU A 962 -16.90 -11.77 -32.81
C GLU A 962 -16.34 -13.19 -33.00
N GLY A 963 -16.62 -14.11 -32.08
CA GLY A 963 -16.16 -15.50 -32.15
C GLY A 963 -16.85 -16.37 -33.19
N GLN A 964 -17.86 -15.85 -33.90
CA GLN A 964 -18.72 -16.63 -34.78
C GLN A 964 -18.32 -16.49 -36.26
N SER A 965 -18.07 -17.64 -36.90
CA SER A 965 -17.61 -17.72 -38.29
C SER A 965 -18.70 -17.47 -39.34
N SER A 966 -19.97 -17.47 -38.94
CA SER A 966 -21.11 -17.23 -39.83
C SER A 966 -22.24 -16.57 -39.04
N LEU A 967 -22.57 -15.32 -39.36
CA LEU A 967 -23.68 -14.58 -38.77
C LEU A 967 -24.77 -14.31 -39.82
N SER A 968 -26.02 -14.14 -39.39
CA SER A 968 -27.11 -13.78 -40.30
C SER A 968 -27.02 -12.31 -40.74
N ASP A 969 -27.55 -12.00 -41.92
CA ASP A 969 -27.58 -10.63 -42.45
C ASP A 969 -28.23 -9.62 -41.48
N GLU A 970 -29.24 -10.05 -40.71
CA GLU A 970 -29.88 -9.22 -39.69
C GLU A 970 -28.92 -8.84 -38.55
N ILE A 971 -28.09 -9.79 -38.08
CA ILE A 971 -27.09 -9.55 -37.04
C ILE A 971 -25.95 -8.68 -37.59
N LEU A 972 -25.53 -8.92 -38.83
CA LEU A 972 -24.51 -8.10 -39.49
C LEU A 972 -24.98 -6.65 -39.70
N ALA A 973 -26.24 -6.44 -40.08
CA ALA A 973 -26.83 -5.11 -40.16
C ALA A 973 -26.91 -4.43 -38.78
N ALA A 974 -27.27 -5.17 -37.73
CA ALA A 974 -27.29 -4.63 -36.37
C ALA A 974 -25.89 -4.26 -35.86
N ALA A 975 -24.86 -5.07 -36.15
CA ALA A 975 -23.47 -4.75 -35.87
C ALA A 975 -22.99 -3.51 -36.68
N ALA A 976 -23.35 -3.44 -37.96
CA ALA A 976 -23.01 -2.29 -38.81
C ALA A 976 -23.63 -0.98 -38.31
N GLN A 977 -24.84 -1.00 -37.74
CA GLN A 977 -25.43 0.17 -37.08
C GLN A 977 -24.61 0.66 -35.87
N ARG A 978 -23.81 -0.19 -35.23
CA ARG A 978 -22.90 0.18 -34.12
C ARG A 978 -21.57 0.77 -34.59
N LEU A 979 -21.31 0.82 -35.90
CA LEU A 979 -20.20 1.62 -36.42
C LEU A 979 -20.42 3.11 -36.13
N GLY A 980 -21.68 3.57 -36.01
CA GLY A 980 -22.06 4.92 -35.62
C GLY A 980 -22.03 5.22 -34.12
N ASP A 981 -21.58 4.28 -33.28
CA ASP A 981 -21.70 4.41 -31.82
C ASP A 981 -20.82 5.54 -31.25
N GLU A 982 -21.26 6.15 -30.16
CA GLU A 982 -20.50 7.19 -29.46
C GLU A 982 -19.23 6.64 -28.81
N ASP A 983 -19.26 5.38 -28.35
CA ASP A 983 -18.11 4.74 -27.71
C ASP A 983 -17.18 4.07 -28.74
N ALA A 984 -15.90 4.45 -28.72
CA ALA A 984 -14.90 3.93 -29.66
C ALA A 984 -14.65 2.42 -29.50
N GLY A 985 -14.80 1.88 -28.28
CA GLY A 985 -14.69 0.45 -28.01
C GLY A 985 -15.82 -0.35 -28.65
N VAL A 986 -17.05 0.18 -28.61
CA VAL A 986 -18.21 -0.39 -29.32
C VAL A 986 -18.01 -0.33 -30.83
N ARG A 987 -17.56 0.81 -31.38
CA ARG A 987 -17.25 0.94 -32.82
C ARG A 987 -16.18 -0.07 -33.26
N TRP A 988 -15.11 -0.19 -32.48
CA TRP A 988 -14.03 -1.15 -32.74
C TRP A 988 -14.53 -2.60 -32.69
N ALA A 989 -15.28 -2.98 -31.65
CA ALA A 989 -15.82 -4.33 -31.52
C ALA A 989 -16.79 -4.67 -32.67
N ALA A 990 -17.57 -3.71 -33.15
CA ALA A 990 -18.44 -3.88 -34.30
C ALA A 990 -17.64 -4.18 -35.57
N LEU A 991 -16.54 -3.47 -35.82
CA LEU A 991 -15.64 -3.76 -36.93
C LEU A 991 -15.01 -5.15 -36.82
N ARG A 992 -14.63 -5.59 -35.60
CA ARG A 992 -14.09 -6.93 -35.37
C ARG A 992 -15.09 -8.04 -35.69
N VAL A 993 -16.37 -7.85 -35.39
CA VAL A 993 -17.44 -8.79 -35.80
C VAL A 993 -17.52 -8.91 -37.32
N LEU A 994 -17.43 -7.77 -38.02
CA LEU A 994 -17.51 -7.72 -39.49
C LEU A 994 -16.27 -8.29 -40.17
N GLU A 995 -15.08 -8.09 -39.60
CA GLU A 995 -13.79 -8.59 -40.13
C GLU A 995 -13.77 -10.12 -40.25
N GLY A 996 -14.43 -10.83 -39.33
CA GLY A 996 -14.53 -12.29 -39.35
C GLY A 996 -15.41 -12.86 -40.47
N GLN A 997 -16.10 -12.01 -41.24
CA GLN A 997 -17.05 -12.44 -42.26
C GLN A 997 -16.45 -12.41 -43.67
N SER A 998 -16.62 -13.51 -44.38
CA SER A 998 -16.04 -13.70 -45.72
C SER A 998 -16.73 -12.93 -46.85
N SER A 999 -17.94 -12.40 -46.62
CA SER A 999 -18.72 -11.64 -47.60
C SER A 999 -19.61 -10.64 -46.87
N LEU A 1000 -19.47 -9.36 -47.18
CA LEU A 1000 -20.29 -8.27 -46.63
C LEU A 1000 -21.05 -7.54 -47.75
N SER A 1001 -22.19 -6.94 -47.44
CA SER A 1001 -22.94 -6.14 -48.41
C SER A 1001 -22.27 -4.77 -48.66
N ASP A 1002 -22.49 -4.18 -49.83
CA ASP A 1002 -21.95 -2.86 -50.18
C ASP A 1002 -22.35 -1.77 -49.17
N GLU A 1003 -23.54 -1.86 -48.58
CA GLU A 1003 -24.00 -0.94 -47.53
C GLU A 1003 -23.14 -1.02 -46.26
N ILE A 1004 -22.77 -2.24 -45.84
CA ILE A 1004 -21.89 -2.47 -44.68
C ILE A 1004 -20.46 -2.02 -45.00
N LEU A 1005 -19.97 -2.30 -46.21
CA LEU A 1005 -18.65 -1.86 -46.65
C LEU A 1005 -18.55 -0.33 -46.71
N ALA A 1006 -19.59 0.34 -47.19
CA ALA A 1006 -19.67 1.80 -47.17
C ALA A 1006 -19.69 2.35 -45.73
N ALA A 1007 -20.43 1.72 -44.81
CA ALA A 1007 -20.45 2.11 -43.40
C ALA A 1007 -19.08 1.91 -42.72
N ALA A 1008 -18.36 0.81 -43.03
CA ALA A 1008 -16.99 0.60 -42.57
C ALA A 1008 -16.04 1.64 -43.17
N ALA A 1009 -16.16 1.96 -44.47
CA ALA A 1009 -15.35 2.98 -45.13
C ALA A 1009 -15.54 4.38 -44.52
N GLN A 1010 -16.74 4.72 -44.05
CA GLN A 1010 -16.97 5.97 -43.31
C GLN A 1010 -16.15 6.04 -42.00
N ARG A 1011 -15.78 4.90 -41.39
CA ARG A 1011 -14.92 4.84 -40.20
C ARG A 1011 -13.44 5.02 -40.50
N LEU A 1012 -13.04 5.11 -41.77
CA LEU A 1012 -11.68 5.52 -42.11
C LEU A 1012 -11.39 6.96 -41.67
N GLY A 1013 -12.39 7.80 -41.45
CA GLY A 1013 -12.25 9.15 -40.89
C GLY A 1013 -12.47 9.25 -39.38
N ASP A 1014 -12.50 8.13 -38.66
CA ASP A 1014 -12.73 8.13 -37.20
C ASP A 1014 -11.59 8.81 -36.44
N GLU A 1015 -11.91 9.42 -35.29
CA GLU A 1015 -10.92 10.05 -34.41
C GLU A 1015 -9.96 9.02 -33.81
N ASP A 1016 -10.43 7.79 -33.56
CA ASP A 1016 -9.63 6.73 -32.96
C ASP A 1016 -8.88 5.93 -34.03
N ALA A 1017 -7.54 5.92 -33.94
CA ALA A 1017 -6.69 5.20 -34.90
C ALA A 1017 -6.94 3.68 -34.89
N GLY A 1018 -7.34 3.10 -33.76
CA GLY A 1018 -7.71 1.70 -33.64
C GLY A 1018 -8.99 1.38 -34.43
N VAL A 1019 -9.97 2.26 -34.40
CA VAL A 1019 -11.20 2.16 -35.22
C VAL A 1019 -10.87 2.34 -36.70
N ARG A 1020 -10.05 3.34 -37.08
CA ARG A 1020 -9.60 3.53 -38.48
C ARG A 1020 -8.90 2.27 -39.01
N ARG A 1021 -8.01 1.68 -38.22
CA ARG A 1021 -7.28 0.46 -38.57
C ARG A 1021 -8.19 -0.76 -38.69
N ALA A 1022 -9.11 -0.96 -37.75
CA ALA A 1022 -10.05 -2.06 -37.80
C ALA A 1022 -10.97 -1.96 -39.04
N ALA A 1023 -11.36 -0.74 -39.45
CA ALA A 1023 -12.11 -0.52 -40.67
C ALA A 1023 -11.33 -0.95 -41.91
N LEU A 1024 -10.02 -0.67 -41.96
CA LEU A 1024 -9.16 -1.15 -43.05
C LEU A 1024 -9.02 -2.68 -43.06
N TRP A 1025 -8.98 -3.35 -41.92
CA TRP A 1025 -8.95 -4.83 -41.88
C TRP A 1025 -10.24 -5.46 -42.41
N VAL A 1026 -11.40 -4.87 -42.11
CA VAL A 1026 -12.67 -5.29 -42.73
C VAL A 1026 -12.61 -5.20 -44.25
N LEU A 1027 -12.05 -4.11 -44.78
CA LEU A 1027 -11.92 -3.87 -46.22
C LEU A 1027 -10.85 -4.77 -46.88
N GLU A 1028 -9.73 -5.03 -46.20
CA GLU A 1028 -8.64 -5.88 -46.68
C GLU A 1028 -9.11 -7.31 -46.96
N GLY A 1029 -10.06 -7.83 -46.18
CA GLY A 1029 -10.65 -9.15 -46.38
C GLY A 1029 -11.59 -9.28 -47.59
N GLN A 1030 -11.90 -8.18 -48.29
CA GLN A 1030 -12.87 -8.19 -49.40
C GLN A 1030 -12.17 -8.25 -50.77
N SER A 1031 -12.69 -9.12 -51.62
CA SER A 1031 -12.14 -9.37 -52.97
C SER A 1031 -12.45 -8.30 -54.01
N SER A 1032 -13.42 -7.42 -53.76
CA SER A 1032 -13.80 -6.32 -54.64
C SER A 1032 -14.36 -5.16 -53.82
N LEU A 1033 -13.79 -3.96 -54.03
CA LEU A 1033 -14.21 -2.71 -53.39
C LEU A 1033 -14.54 -1.67 -54.46
N SER A 1034 -15.45 -0.74 -54.15
CA SER A 1034 -15.77 0.37 -55.05
C SER A 1034 -14.67 1.43 -55.06
N ASP A 1035 -14.56 2.18 -56.16
CA ASP A 1035 -13.60 3.28 -56.30
C ASP A 1035 -13.75 4.35 -55.20
N GLU A 1036 -14.97 4.58 -54.69
CA GLU A 1036 -15.21 5.51 -53.59
C GLU A 1036 -14.54 5.04 -52.29
N ILE A 1037 -14.64 3.74 -51.99
CA ILE A 1037 -13.99 3.13 -50.81
C ILE A 1037 -12.46 3.13 -50.99
N LEU A 1038 -11.98 2.80 -52.18
CA LEU A 1038 -10.55 2.80 -52.50
C LEU A 1038 -9.96 4.21 -52.46
N ALA A 1039 -10.69 5.23 -52.90
CA ALA A 1039 -10.28 6.62 -52.76
C ALA A 1039 -10.18 7.03 -51.28
N ALA A 1040 -11.13 6.62 -50.44
CA ALA A 1040 -11.07 6.85 -49.00
C ALA A 1040 -9.89 6.13 -48.34
N ALA A 1041 -9.57 4.89 -48.76
CA ALA A 1041 -8.37 4.18 -48.32
C ALA A 1041 -7.08 4.87 -48.79
N ALA A 1042 -7.02 5.37 -50.03
CA ALA A 1042 -5.88 6.11 -50.55
C ALA A 1042 -5.60 7.41 -49.77
N GLN A 1043 -6.63 8.09 -49.27
CA GLN A 1043 -6.46 9.23 -48.37
C GLN A 1043 -5.79 8.85 -47.04
N ARG A 1044 -5.88 7.59 -46.60
CA ARG A 1044 -5.23 7.08 -45.37
C ARG A 1044 -3.78 6.67 -45.55
N LEU A 1045 -3.22 6.75 -46.76
CA LEU A 1045 -1.76 6.62 -46.97
C LEU A 1045 -0.98 7.75 -46.29
N GLY A 1046 -1.61 8.90 -46.04
CA GLY A 1046 -1.04 10.01 -45.25
C GLY A 1046 -1.61 10.11 -43.84
N ASP A 1047 -2.13 9.01 -43.26
CA ASP A 1047 -2.58 9.01 -41.86
C ASP A 1047 -1.41 9.23 -40.89
N GLU A 1048 -1.66 9.88 -39.76
CA GLU A 1048 -0.65 10.10 -38.71
C GLU A 1048 -0.15 8.77 -38.11
N ASP A 1049 -1.00 7.74 -38.05
CA ASP A 1049 -0.70 6.43 -37.49
C ASP A 1049 -0.10 5.49 -38.55
N ALA A 1050 1.11 4.98 -38.29
CA ALA A 1050 1.84 4.13 -39.22
C ALA A 1050 1.16 2.77 -39.49
N ASP A 1051 0.40 2.23 -38.54
CA ASP A 1051 -0.35 0.98 -38.74
C ASP A 1051 -1.58 1.21 -39.61
N VAL A 1052 -2.24 2.36 -39.47
CA VAL A 1052 -3.32 2.79 -40.38
C VAL A 1052 -2.78 2.97 -41.80
N ARG A 1053 -1.63 3.63 -41.99
CA ARG A 1053 -0.97 3.76 -43.30
C ARG A 1053 -0.69 2.40 -43.94
N ARG A 1054 -0.12 1.47 -43.16
CA ARG A 1054 0.22 0.12 -43.63
C ARG A 1054 -1.02 -0.72 -43.95
N ALA A 1055 -2.10 -0.58 -43.18
CA ALA A 1055 -3.36 -1.25 -43.49
C ALA A 1055 -3.99 -0.70 -44.77
N ALA A 1056 -3.95 0.63 -44.97
CA ALA A 1056 -4.45 1.29 -46.18
C ALA A 1056 -3.67 0.85 -47.43
N GLN A 1057 -2.34 0.77 -47.32
CA GLN A 1057 -1.49 0.21 -48.35
C GLN A 1057 -1.91 -1.21 -48.73
N ARG A 1058 -2.11 -2.11 -47.74
CA ARG A 1058 -2.52 -3.50 -48.01
C ARG A 1058 -3.87 -3.63 -48.69
N VAL A 1059 -4.84 -2.79 -48.31
CA VAL A 1059 -6.16 -2.73 -48.98
C VAL A 1059 -6.00 -2.41 -50.47
N LEU A 1060 -5.15 -1.43 -50.81
CA LEU A 1060 -4.92 -0.97 -52.17
C LEU A 1060 -4.07 -1.96 -52.99
N GLU A 1061 -3.02 -2.53 -52.40
CA GLU A 1061 -2.18 -3.57 -53.03
C GLU A 1061 -2.98 -4.86 -53.31
N GLY A 1062 -3.99 -5.16 -52.49
CA GLY A 1062 -4.87 -6.32 -52.66
C GLY A 1062 -5.81 -6.21 -53.86
N GLN A 1063 -5.97 -5.04 -54.50
CA GLN A 1063 -6.85 -4.85 -55.64
C GLN A 1063 -6.13 -5.15 -56.97
N SER A 1064 -6.80 -5.90 -57.85
CA SER A 1064 -6.24 -6.32 -59.14
C SER A 1064 -5.99 -5.18 -60.15
N SER A 1065 -6.67 -4.04 -60.00
CA SER A 1065 -6.47 -2.83 -60.81
C SER A 1065 -7.02 -1.62 -60.08
N LEU A 1066 -6.29 -0.51 -60.05
CA LEU A 1066 -6.74 0.77 -59.48
C LEU A 1066 -7.07 1.77 -60.60
N SER A 1067 -8.05 2.64 -60.39
CA SER A 1067 -8.41 3.69 -61.34
C SER A 1067 -7.43 4.88 -61.30
N ASP A 1068 -7.33 5.64 -62.39
CA ASP A 1068 -6.42 6.78 -62.51
C ASP A 1068 -6.60 7.83 -61.39
N GLU A 1069 -7.83 7.97 -60.86
CA GLU A 1069 -8.13 8.88 -59.76
C GLU A 1069 -7.48 8.42 -58.44
N ILE A 1070 -7.52 7.11 -58.15
CA ILE A 1070 -6.87 6.52 -56.97
C ILE A 1070 -5.34 6.62 -57.10
N LEU A 1071 -4.82 6.36 -58.30
CA LEU A 1071 -3.39 6.48 -58.59
C LEU A 1071 -2.89 7.93 -58.46
N ALA A 1072 -3.68 8.90 -58.93
CA ALA A 1072 -3.39 10.31 -58.72
C ALA A 1072 -3.43 10.69 -57.23
N ALA A 1073 -4.37 10.16 -56.45
CA ALA A 1073 -4.44 10.39 -55.00
C ALA A 1073 -3.22 9.82 -54.26
N ALA A 1074 -2.75 8.63 -54.64
CA ALA A 1074 -1.50 8.06 -54.13
C ALA A 1074 -0.29 8.93 -54.55
N ALA A 1075 -0.22 9.35 -55.82
CA ALA A 1075 0.86 10.18 -56.33
C ALA A 1075 0.96 11.55 -55.61
N GLN A 1076 -0.16 12.13 -55.19
CA GLN A 1076 -0.15 13.37 -54.38
C GLN A 1076 0.61 13.22 -53.05
N ARG A 1077 0.67 12.01 -52.48
CA ARG A 1077 1.40 11.74 -51.22
C ARG A 1077 2.92 11.64 -51.42
N LEU A 1078 3.41 11.58 -52.66
CA LEU A 1078 4.85 11.61 -52.92
C LEU A 1078 5.49 12.91 -52.46
N GLY A 1079 4.75 14.02 -52.37
CA GLY A 1079 5.24 15.30 -51.87
C GLY A 1079 5.26 15.49 -50.36
N ASP A 1080 4.91 14.45 -49.58
CA ASP A 1080 4.80 14.54 -48.12
C ASP A 1080 6.17 14.71 -47.44
N GLU A 1081 6.21 15.34 -46.26
CA GLU A 1081 7.43 15.52 -45.47
C GLU A 1081 7.89 14.20 -44.83
N ASP A 1082 6.96 13.29 -44.52
CA ASP A 1082 7.27 11.98 -43.92
C ASP A 1082 7.70 10.96 -44.99
N ALA A 1083 8.90 10.41 -44.83
CA ALA A 1083 9.47 9.39 -45.72
C ALA A 1083 8.61 8.11 -45.76
N ASP A 1084 7.98 7.73 -44.65
CA ASP A 1084 7.11 6.55 -44.61
C ASP A 1084 5.85 6.74 -45.46
N VAL A 1085 5.30 7.96 -45.49
CA VAL A 1085 4.13 8.31 -46.33
C VAL A 1085 4.52 8.27 -47.80
N ARG A 1086 5.67 8.85 -48.16
CA ARG A 1086 6.20 8.79 -49.53
C ARG A 1086 6.46 7.35 -49.96
N TYR A 1087 7.07 6.54 -49.09
CA TYR A 1087 7.32 5.13 -49.34
C TYR A 1087 6.02 4.35 -49.56
N ALA A 1088 5.02 4.47 -48.68
CA ALA A 1088 3.75 3.77 -48.80
C ALA A 1088 3.02 4.14 -50.12
N ALA A 1089 3.07 5.41 -50.53
CA ALA A 1089 2.53 5.85 -51.81
C ALA A 1089 3.25 5.19 -53.00
N LEU A 1090 4.58 5.13 -52.99
CA LEU A 1090 5.36 4.45 -54.03
C LEU A 1090 5.07 2.94 -54.10
N ARG A 1091 4.85 2.30 -52.95
CA ARG A 1091 4.48 0.87 -52.88
C ARG A 1091 3.16 0.57 -53.59
N VAL A 1092 2.15 1.43 -53.41
CA VAL A 1092 0.86 1.29 -54.11
C VAL A 1092 1.03 1.47 -55.62
N LEU A 1093 1.89 2.39 -56.05
CA LEU A 1093 2.19 2.65 -57.47
C LEU A 1093 3.03 1.53 -58.11
N GLU A 1094 3.91 0.86 -57.36
CA GLU A 1094 4.80 -0.19 -57.88
C GLU A 1094 4.01 -1.37 -58.48
N GLY A 1095 2.84 -1.69 -57.93
CA GLY A 1095 2.00 -2.78 -58.38
C GLY A 1095 1.28 -2.56 -59.72
N GLN A 1096 1.43 -1.38 -60.35
CA GLN A 1096 0.61 -0.97 -61.50
C GLN A 1096 1.36 -1.09 -62.83
N SER A 1097 0.74 -1.80 -63.77
CA SER A 1097 1.33 -2.10 -65.09
C SER A 1097 1.35 -0.94 -66.08
N SER A 1098 0.61 0.15 -65.81
CA SER A 1098 0.56 1.34 -66.66
C SER A 1098 0.24 2.56 -65.80
N LEU A 1099 1.14 3.53 -65.76
CA LEU A 1099 0.97 4.81 -65.06
C LEU A 1099 1.01 5.97 -66.05
N SER A 1100 0.37 7.10 -65.72
CA SER A 1100 0.41 8.31 -66.55
C SER A 1100 1.78 9.01 -66.46
N ASP A 1101 2.16 9.75 -67.51
CA ASP A 1101 3.42 10.50 -67.55
C ASP A 1101 3.57 11.47 -66.36
N GLU A 1102 2.47 12.03 -65.86
CA GLU A 1102 2.45 12.92 -64.69
C GLU A 1102 2.85 12.17 -63.40
N ILE A 1103 2.34 10.95 -63.19
CA ILE A 1103 2.69 10.10 -62.04
C ILE A 1103 4.14 9.62 -62.15
N LEU A 1104 4.57 9.24 -63.35
CA LEU A 1104 5.95 8.83 -63.62
C LEU A 1104 6.94 9.97 -63.37
N ALA A 1105 6.60 11.19 -63.77
CA ALA A 1105 7.40 12.37 -63.47
C ALA A 1105 7.44 12.64 -61.95
N ALA A 1106 6.33 12.50 -61.23
CA ALA A 1106 6.28 12.66 -59.78
C ALA A 1106 7.12 11.60 -59.04
N ALA A 1107 7.08 10.33 -59.47
CA ALA A 1107 7.96 9.28 -58.95
C ALA A 1107 9.43 9.57 -59.28
N ALA A 1108 9.74 10.03 -60.50
CA ALA A 1108 11.10 10.38 -60.90
C ALA A 1108 11.69 11.54 -60.06
N GLN A 1109 10.87 12.50 -59.61
CA GLN A 1109 11.32 13.54 -58.68
C GLN A 1109 11.76 12.98 -57.31
N ARG A 1110 11.27 11.80 -56.90
CA ARG A 1110 11.69 11.11 -55.66
C ARG A 1110 12.99 10.32 -55.81
N LEU A 1111 13.58 10.26 -57.00
CA LEU A 1111 14.94 9.75 -57.16
C LEU A 1111 15.97 10.62 -56.44
N GLY A 1112 15.67 11.89 -56.16
CA GLY A 1112 16.51 12.80 -55.38
C GLY A 1112 16.19 12.85 -53.88
N ASP A 1113 15.37 11.93 -53.36
CA ASP A 1113 14.95 11.93 -51.96
C ASP A 1113 16.13 11.70 -50.99
N GLU A 1114 16.06 12.27 -49.79
CA GLU A 1114 17.08 12.05 -48.75
C GLU A 1114 17.06 10.61 -48.24
N ASP A 1115 15.88 9.98 -48.21
CA ASP A 1115 15.68 8.61 -47.75
C ASP A 1115 15.95 7.57 -48.84
N ALA A 1116 16.81 6.60 -48.56
CA ALA A 1116 17.22 5.58 -49.52
C ALA A 1116 16.10 4.59 -49.88
N ASP A 1117 15.19 4.28 -48.94
CA ASP A 1117 14.05 3.39 -49.19
C ASP A 1117 13.03 4.06 -50.11
N VAL A 1118 12.84 5.38 -49.99
CA VAL A 1118 12.02 6.18 -50.91
C VAL A 1118 12.66 6.23 -52.31
N ARG A 1119 13.97 6.47 -52.42
CA ARG A 1119 14.68 6.42 -53.70
C ARG A 1119 14.57 5.04 -54.37
N TYR A 1120 14.75 3.98 -53.58
CA TYR A 1120 14.62 2.60 -54.05
C TYR A 1120 13.20 2.30 -54.53
N ALA A 1121 12.18 2.64 -53.75
CA ALA A 1121 10.78 2.42 -54.12
C ALA A 1121 10.40 3.21 -55.38
N ALA A 1122 10.92 4.42 -55.57
CA ALA A 1122 10.70 5.22 -56.78
C ALA A 1122 11.28 4.53 -58.03
N LEU A 1123 12.48 3.96 -57.93
CA LEU A 1123 13.06 3.17 -59.02
C LEU A 1123 12.27 1.90 -59.30
N ARG A 1124 11.70 1.25 -58.28
CA ARG A 1124 10.85 0.07 -58.45
C ARG A 1124 9.56 0.37 -59.21
N VAL A 1125 8.95 1.53 -58.97
CA VAL A 1125 7.79 2.03 -59.76
C VAL A 1125 8.18 2.18 -61.23
N LEU A 1126 9.32 2.80 -61.51
CA LEU A 1126 9.81 3.04 -62.87
C LEU A 1126 10.22 1.73 -63.57
N GLU A 1127 10.79 0.77 -62.85
CA GLU A 1127 11.23 -0.54 -63.37
C GLU A 1127 10.06 -1.32 -63.98
N GLY A 1128 8.85 -1.16 -63.44
CA GLY A 1128 7.63 -1.81 -63.93
C GLY A 1128 7.07 -1.24 -65.23
N GLN A 1129 7.64 -0.15 -65.78
CA GLN A 1129 7.08 0.57 -66.92
C GLN A 1129 7.82 0.27 -68.22
N SER A 1130 7.06 -0.03 -69.27
CA SER A 1130 7.60 -0.45 -70.58
C SER A 1130 8.14 0.68 -71.46
N SER A 1131 7.85 1.95 -71.13
CA SER A 1131 8.29 3.12 -71.89
C SER A 1131 8.43 4.31 -70.94
N LEU A 1132 9.63 4.85 -70.79
CA LEU A 1132 9.94 6.03 -69.98
C LEU A 1132 10.50 7.16 -70.86
N SER A 1133 10.29 8.42 -70.46
CA SER A 1133 10.87 9.57 -71.16
C SER A 1133 12.38 9.70 -70.90
N ASP A 1134 13.10 10.29 -71.86
CA ASP A 1134 14.55 10.54 -71.72
C ASP A 1134 14.91 11.35 -70.47
N GLU A 1135 14.03 12.24 -70.01
CA GLU A 1135 14.21 13.02 -68.78
C GLU A 1135 14.21 12.12 -67.53
N ILE A 1136 13.26 11.17 -67.46
CA ILE A 1136 13.18 10.20 -66.36
C ILE A 1136 14.37 9.25 -66.40
N LEU A 1137 14.76 8.79 -67.60
CA LEU A 1137 15.91 7.90 -67.78
C LEU A 1137 17.23 8.59 -67.45
N ALA A 1138 17.38 9.88 -67.76
CA ALA A 1138 18.52 10.67 -67.33
C ALA A 1138 18.58 10.80 -65.80
N ALA A 1139 17.43 11.00 -65.13
CA ALA A 1139 17.36 11.03 -63.66
C ALA A 1139 17.72 9.66 -63.04
N ALA A 1140 17.27 8.55 -63.63
CA ALA A 1140 17.65 7.20 -63.21
C ALA A 1140 19.16 6.94 -63.44
N ALA A 1141 19.73 7.38 -64.57
CA ALA A 1141 21.16 7.25 -64.86
C ALA A 1141 22.04 8.00 -63.85
N GLN A 1142 21.58 9.12 -63.30
CA GLN A 1142 22.28 9.80 -62.21
C GLN A 1142 22.34 8.96 -60.92
N ARG A 1143 21.41 8.02 -60.70
CA ARG A 1143 21.38 7.12 -59.53
C ARG A 1143 22.26 5.88 -59.67
N LEU A 1144 22.93 5.66 -60.81
CA LEU A 1144 23.98 4.64 -60.94
C LEU A 1144 25.15 4.89 -59.98
N GLY A 1145 25.36 6.14 -59.56
CA GLY A 1145 26.34 6.53 -58.54
C GLY A 1145 25.75 6.83 -57.17
N ASP A 1146 24.55 6.33 -56.84
CA ASP A 1146 23.95 6.51 -55.51
C ASP A 1146 24.81 5.87 -54.41
N GLU A 1147 24.76 6.39 -53.19
CA GLU A 1147 25.50 5.84 -52.04
C GLU A 1147 24.95 4.46 -51.64
N ASP A 1148 23.64 4.24 -51.81
CA ASP A 1148 22.98 2.99 -51.47
C ASP A 1148 23.06 1.95 -52.61
N ALA A 1149 23.51 0.73 -52.29
CA ALA A 1149 23.75 -0.31 -53.28
C ALA A 1149 22.47 -0.91 -53.87
N ASP A 1150 21.35 -0.90 -53.16
CA ASP A 1150 20.06 -1.39 -53.64
C ASP A 1150 19.44 -0.36 -54.60
N VAL A 1151 19.58 0.94 -54.31
CA VAL A 1151 19.22 2.05 -55.22
C VAL A 1151 20.02 1.96 -56.52
N ARG A 1152 21.35 1.77 -56.46
CA ARG A 1152 22.19 1.60 -57.66
C ARG A 1152 21.71 0.45 -58.55
N ARG A 1153 21.41 -0.71 -57.93
CA ARG A 1153 20.94 -1.90 -58.64
C ARG A 1153 19.54 -1.72 -59.21
N ALA A 1154 18.65 -1.00 -58.53
CA ALA A 1154 17.34 -0.67 -59.08
C ALA A 1154 17.46 0.29 -60.28
N ALA A 1155 18.32 1.30 -60.21
CA ALA A 1155 18.57 2.25 -61.30
C ALA A 1155 19.10 1.57 -62.56
N GLN A 1156 20.04 0.64 -62.38
CA GLN A 1156 20.53 -0.21 -63.46
C GLN A 1156 19.39 -1.00 -64.12
N ARG A 1157 18.53 -1.68 -63.34
CA ARG A 1157 17.41 -2.47 -63.88
C ARG A 1157 16.40 -1.63 -64.67
N VAL A 1158 16.12 -0.41 -64.22
CA VAL A 1158 15.25 0.53 -64.96
C VAL A 1158 15.79 0.82 -66.35
N LEU A 1159 17.11 1.07 -66.45
CA LEU A 1159 17.77 1.41 -67.72
C LEU A 1159 17.92 0.20 -68.65
N GLU A 1160 18.24 -0.98 -68.10
CA GLU A 1160 18.28 -2.25 -68.84
C GLU A 1160 16.91 -2.67 -69.38
N GLY A 1161 15.84 -2.30 -68.68
CA GLY A 1161 14.46 -2.59 -69.09
C GLY A 1161 13.99 -1.81 -70.33
N GLN A 1162 14.73 -0.79 -70.78
CA GLN A 1162 14.35 0.02 -71.94
C GLN A 1162 14.95 -0.55 -73.24
N SER A 1163 14.13 -0.60 -74.31
CA SER A 1163 14.54 -1.18 -75.60
C SER A 1163 15.62 -0.37 -76.35
N SER A 1164 15.77 0.92 -76.03
CA SER A 1164 16.78 1.81 -76.62
C SER A 1164 16.98 3.03 -75.73
N LEU A 1165 18.23 3.33 -75.38
CA LEU A 1165 18.60 4.56 -74.67
C LEU A 1165 19.19 5.59 -75.64
N SER A 1166 18.97 6.88 -75.40
CA SER A 1166 19.58 7.97 -76.19
C SER A 1166 21.06 8.17 -75.85
N ASP A 1167 21.81 8.76 -76.80
CA ASP A 1167 23.25 9.02 -76.63
C ASP A 1167 23.57 9.87 -75.39
N GLU A 1168 22.64 10.72 -74.95
CA GLU A 1168 22.78 11.53 -73.73
C GLU A 1168 22.76 10.67 -72.46
N ILE A 1169 21.87 9.68 -72.39
CA ILE A 1169 21.78 8.74 -71.26
C ILE A 1169 23.01 7.83 -71.23
N LEU A 1170 23.44 7.35 -72.41
CA LEU A 1170 24.64 6.53 -72.54
C LEU A 1170 25.90 7.32 -72.16
N ALA A 1171 25.98 8.60 -72.52
CA ALA A 1171 27.06 9.48 -72.07
C ALA A 1171 27.07 9.65 -70.54
N ALA A 1172 25.89 9.75 -69.91
CA ALA A 1172 25.79 9.81 -68.45
C ALA A 1172 26.27 8.52 -67.76
N ALA A 1173 25.95 7.34 -68.32
CA ALA A 1173 26.50 6.06 -67.87
C ALA A 1173 28.03 6.00 -68.07
N VAL A 1174 28.55 6.43 -69.21
CA VAL A 1174 29.99 6.49 -69.49
C VAL A 1174 30.74 7.37 -68.51
N GLN A 1175 30.17 8.49 -68.06
CA GLN A 1175 30.79 9.32 -67.02
C GLN A 1175 31.02 8.56 -65.72
N ARG A 1176 30.15 7.60 -65.37
CA ARG A 1176 30.29 6.78 -64.15
C ARG A 1176 31.38 5.71 -64.27
N LEU A 1177 31.92 5.43 -65.46
CA LEU A 1177 33.07 4.52 -65.63
C LEU A 1177 34.35 5.05 -64.96
N GLY A 1178 34.41 6.35 -64.67
CA GLY A 1178 35.52 7.00 -63.96
C GLY A 1178 35.39 7.03 -62.44
N ASP A 1179 34.32 6.45 -61.87
CA ASP A 1179 34.03 6.51 -60.43
C ASP A 1179 35.05 5.70 -59.59
N GLU A 1180 35.26 6.08 -58.33
CA GLU A 1180 36.16 5.37 -57.42
C GLU A 1180 35.57 4.03 -56.94
N ASP A 1181 34.25 3.92 -56.83
CA ASP A 1181 33.56 2.69 -56.44
C ASP A 1181 33.45 1.70 -57.63
N ALA A 1182 34.02 0.51 -57.44
CA ALA A 1182 33.99 -0.55 -58.44
C ALA A 1182 32.57 -1.05 -58.75
N ASP A 1183 31.64 -0.99 -57.81
CA ASP A 1183 30.25 -1.40 -58.05
C ASP A 1183 29.50 -0.36 -58.91
N VAL A 1184 29.80 0.94 -58.76
CA VAL A 1184 29.28 2.02 -59.64
C VAL A 1184 29.79 1.85 -61.06
N ARG A 1185 31.10 1.62 -61.22
CA ARG A 1185 31.70 1.35 -62.54
C ARG A 1185 31.10 0.11 -63.21
N ARG A 1186 30.82 -0.93 -62.43
CA ARG A 1186 30.23 -2.18 -62.93
C ARG A 1186 28.77 -2.00 -63.36
N ALA A 1187 27.96 -1.29 -62.58
CA ALA A 1187 26.57 -0.99 -62.93
C ALA A 1187 26.49 -0.17 -64.23
N ALA A 1188 27.39 0.80 -64.41
CA ALA A 1188 27.48 1.59 -65.64
C ALA A 1188 27.84 0.74 -66.87
N LEU A 1189 28.75 -0.23 -66.75
CA LEU A 1189 29.07 -1.17 -67.83
C LEU A 1189 27.88 -2.06 -68.18
N TRP A 1190 27.14 -2.55 -67.18
CA TRP A 1190 25.97 -3.40 -67.41
C TRP A 1190 24.84 -2.68 -68.17
N VAL A 1191 24.63 -1.38 -67.91
CA VAL A 1191 23.69 -0.58 -68.71
C VAL A 1191 24.13 -0.46 -70.18
N LEU A 1192 25.43 -0.37 -70.45
CA LEU A 1192 26.00 -0.32 -71.80
C LEU A 1192 25.89 -1.68 -72.52
N GLU A 1193 26.11 -2.79 -71.80
CA GLU A 1193 25.96 -4.18 -72.29
C GLU A 1193 24.55 -4.44 -72.85
N GLY A 1194 23.53 -3.87 -72.22
CA GLY A 1194 22.13 -4.04 -72.61
C GLY A 1194 21.74 -3.37 -73.94
N GLN A 1195 22.61 -2.56 -74.56
CA GLN A 1195 22.26 -1.78 -75.76
C GLN A 1195 22.65 -2.47 -77.07
N SER A 1196 21.73 -2.44 -78.03
CA SER A 1196 21.91 -3.09 -79.35
C SER A 1196 22.88 -2.36 -80.29
N SER A 1197 23.20 -1.09 -80.02
CA SER A 1197 24.18 -0.31 -80.78
C SER A 1197 24.81 0.78 -79.91
N LEU A 1198 26.14 0.77 -79.78
CA LEU A 1198 26.92 1.78 -79.09
C LEU A 1198 27.80 2.55 -80.09
N SER A 1199 28.05 3.84 -79.85
CA SER A 1199 28.98 4.62 -80.67
C SER A 1199 30.43 4.19 -80.42
N ASP A 1200 31.31 4.39 -81.41
CA ASP A 1200 32.74 4.06 -81.30
C ASP A 1200 33.43 4.76 -80.11
N GLU A 1201 32.95 5.95 -79.73
CA GLU A 1201 33.45 6.71 -78.58
C GLU A 1201 33.06 6.07 -77.24
N ILE A 1202 31.83 5.57 -77.12
CA ILE A 1202 31.32 4.87 -75.93
C ILE A 1202 32.00 3.50 -75.77
N LEU A 1203 32.15 2.76 -76.88
CA LEU A 1203 32.89 1.50 -76.91
C LEU A 1203 34.35 1.69 -76.49
N ALA A 1204 35.02 2.75 -76.97
CA ALA A 1204 36.38 3.07 -76.55
C ALA A 1204 36.48 3.35 -75.05
N ALA A 1205 35.49 4.01 -74.45
CA ALA A 1205 35.44 4.28 -73.01
C ALA A 1205 35.23 2.99 -72.19
N ALA A 1206 34.36 2.08 -72.63
CA ALA A 1206 34.16 0.77 -72.01
C ALA A 1206 35.42 -0.11 -72.10
N VAL A 1207 36.07 -0.17 -73.28
CA VAL A 1207 37.30 -0.93 -73.53
C VAL A 1207 38.46 -0.47 -72.64
N GLN A 1208 38.55 0.82 -72.30
CA GLN A 1208 39.55 1.31 -71.36
C GLN A 1208 39.42 0.70 -69.96
N ARG A 1209 38.25 0.18 -69.57
CA ARG A 1209 38.03 -0.51 -68.28
C ARG A 1209 38.49 -1.97 -68.27
N LEU A 1210 38.98 -2.53 -69.39
CA LEU A 1210 39.66 -3.84 -69.38
C LEU A 1210 40.96 -3.83 -68.54
N GLY A 1211 41.53 -2.64 -68.30
CA GLY A 1211 42.65 -2.41 -67.41
C GLY A 1211 42.27 -2.00 -65.98
N ASP A 1212 40.98 -2.05 -65.60
CA ASP A 1212 40.51 -1.66 -64.26
C ASP A 1212 41.13 -2.53 -63.17
N GLU A 1213 41.29 -2.00 -61.96
CA GLU A 1213 41.87 -2.74 -60.83
C GLU A 1213 40.90 -3.80 -60.26
N ASP A 1214 39.59 -3.57 -60.39
CA ASP A 1214 38.57 -4.52 -59.93
C ASP A 1214 38.29 -5.64 -60.94
N ALA A 1215 38.30 -6.88 -60.48
CA ALA A 1215 38.08 -8.05 -61.33
C ALA A 1215 36.65 -8.16 -61.88
N GLY A 1216 35.66 -7.62 -61.16
CA GLY A 1216 34.27 -7.57 -61.59
C GLY A 1216 34.04 -6.55 -62.71
N VAL A 1217 34.62 -5.36 -62.59
CA VAL A 1217 34.59 -4.31 -63.63
C VAL A 1217 35.26 -4.80 -64.92
N ARG A 1218 36.45 -5.41 -64.82
CA ARG A 1218 37.13 -6.00 -65.99
C ARG A 1218 36.29 -7.06 -66.69
N ARG A 1219 35.53 -7.87 -65.93
CA ARG A 1219 34.68 -8.93 -66.48
C ARG A 1219 33.44 -8.36 -67.18
N ALA A 1220 32.83 -7.30 -66.62
CA ALA A 1220 31.70 -6.62 -67.24
C ALA A 1220 32.11 -5.96 -68.57
N ALA A 1221 33.23 -5.23 -68.60
CA ALA A 1221 33.77 -4.60 -69.81
C ALA A 1221 34.17 -5.59 -70.92
N LEU A 1222 34.35 -6.87 -70.59
CA LEU A 1222 34.73 -7.93 -71.52
C LEU A 1222 33.52 -8.56 -72.24
N ARG A 1223 32.30 -8.36 -71.71
CA ARG A 1223 31.06 -8.87 -72.31
C ARG A 1223 30.48 -7.94 -73.38
N ASP A 1224 30.86 -6.66 -73.38
CA ASP A 1224 30.52 -5.68 -74.42
C ASP A 1224 31.29 -5.88 -75.74
N TYR A 1225 31.99 -7.01 -75.89
CA TYR A 1225 32.89 -7.36 -77.01
C TYR A 1225 32.57 -8.74 -77.62
#